data_AF-A0AA37XAU3-F1
#
_entry.id   AF-A0AA37XAU3-F1
#
_cell.length_a   1.000
_cell.length_b   1.000
_cell.length_c   1.000
_cell.angle_alpha   90.00
_cell.angle_beta   90.00
_cell.angle_gamma   90.00
#
_symmetry.space_group_name_H-M   'P 1'
#
loop_
_entity.id
_entity.type
_entity.pdbx_description
1 polymer ?
#
loop_
_entity_poly.entity_id
_entity_poly.type
_entity_poly.pdbx_seq_one_letter_code
_entity_poly.pdbx_strand_id
1 'polypeptide(L)'
;MTAAADGPSTPGTTTDGGALEARPVELETALADFARLTDGGDGVTRLAHTPTERRAHSLFADRMRGLGLRAWTDAVGNTIAELDPTHPGPAPAVGTGSHLDSVPLGGAYDGTYGVVAALEVARLAVTHDLPRRRPWRFVAFAAEEGARFGSACNGSKVVAGVADAADLHRWHDVDGTTMAQAMTDVGLAPDRAHEARWEPDRWHAFVELHIEQGPLLEDLGATIGVVDRISGSSRAAVVLHGVASHTGATPMHLRVDALAAAAACVLATEAAANDGETRATVGRMEVLPGSMTTIPGEVRFTLDVRGVDARAQRAVLDHLLAEYERLGRERGVAVEYEVLASADPVLLPRAVTDVVARAAAELALPAVTMTSGASHDAQMISRVTPTGMIFVPSRGGLSHVPQEWTSGTHLAAGTTALLRTMQLLDAEGAMTPADGGEPLRHLPGVRVLGSPEVVDLTVRDGVLADVTPSRVPHERARVLLPALVDLHTHLREPGGEAAETIASGTRAAAAGGYSDVFAMANTVPVTDTVAAVRRMREIAADGVWARVHPVGALTHALAGERLTDLAAMAAAGVRLFSDDGRCLEDVALLAEAMTTLARTGGVLAQHAQSTALAGSGVVNDAVAHLVDAPGWPLVGEEAIIARDVAVARATGAHLHVCHVSSGFGAAILGLGRAHGARVTGEVTPHHLVLHDTDAVAAGPALKVNPPLRSGDDAGNLRHALRTGLLDVVATDHAPHEAERKRGTWRTAAFGLTGLETALDVVAEVFTDPTSGEVDWPAVARVTSVVPARIGGLADRAGRPVAVGEPATWAVVGPGDGVVQGHEQHTRSANTPFTGRAVRHRVELTVVDGVVTHRA
;
A
#
# COMPACT_ATOMS: atom_id res chain seq x y z
N MET A 1 69.05 23.30 -42.34
CA MET A 1 69.87 22.33 -41.58
C MET A 1 69.31 22.21 -40.18
N THR A 2 68.73 21.01 -39.92
CA THR A 2 68.76 20.24 -38.66
C THR A 2 68.04 20.82 -37.43
N ALA A 3 66.81 20.40 -37.10
CA ALA A 3 66.32 19.11 -36.58
C ALA A 3 66.50 18.95 -35.05
N ALA A 4 65.38 18.81 -34.34
CA ALA A 4 65.24 18.09 -33.07
C ALA A 4 63.76 17.66 -32.90
N ALA A 5 63.58 16.47 -32.35
CA ALA A 5 62.48 15.54 -32.58
C ALA A 5 61.32 15.60 -31.56
N ASP A 6 60.17 15.07 -32.00
CA ASP A 6 58.94 14.79 -31.26
C ASP A 6 59.10 13.72 -30.16
N GLY A 7 58.33 13.88 -29.08
CA GLY A 7 57.91 12.82 -28.17
C GLY A 7 56.38 12.85 -28.02
N PRO A 8 55.68 11.71 -28.00
CA PRO A 8 54.22 11.69 -27.99
C PRO A 8 53.66 12.02 -26.60
N SER A 9 52.85 13.08 -26.51
CA SER A 9 52.01 13.35 -25.34
C SER A 9 50.80 12.42 -25.35
N THR A 10 50.67 11.65 -24.26
CA THR A 10 49.46 10.89 -23.92
C THR A 10 48.22 11.78 -23.94
N PRO A 11 47.10 11.36 -24.55
CA PRO A 11 45.86 12.12 -24.48
C PRO A 11 45.34 12.08 -23.04
N GLY A 12 45.27 13.24 -22.41
CA GLY A 12 44.63 13.40 -21.11
C GLY A 12 43.15 13.07 -21.23
N THR A 13 42.72 12.09 -20.44
CA THR A 13 41.32 11.89 -20.08
C THR A 13 40.84 13.12 -19.33
N THR A 14 40.14 14.02 -20.00
CA THR A 14 39.30 15.03 -19.36
C THR A 14 38.08 14.33 -18.79
N THR A 15 38.20 13.81 -17.56
CA THR A 15 37.05 13.55 -16.71
C THR A 15 36.57 14.88 -16.16
N ASP A 16 35.76 15.59 -16.93
CA ASP A 16 34.96 16.70 -16.40
C ASP A 16 33.82 16.05 -15.60
N GLY A 17 33.95 16.07 -14.28
CA GLY A 17 33.00 15.48 -13.33
C GLY A 17 31.72 16.30 -13.18
N GLY A 18 31.06 16.63 -14.29
CA GLY A 18 29.72 17.18 -14.29
C GLY A 18 28.72 16.09 -13.90
N ALA A 19 27.81 16.39 -12.97
CA ALA A 19 26.70 15.51 -12.65
C ALA A 19 25.91 15.17 -13.92
N LEU A 20 25.48 13.90 -14.05
CA LEU A 20 24.71 13.41 -15.20
C LEU A 20 23.28 13.97 -15.15
N GLU A 21 23.13 15.23 -15.57
CA GLU A 21 21.90 16.01 -15.43
C GLU A 21 21.31 16.38 -16.80
N ALA A 22 19.97 16.42 -16.86
CA ALA A 22 19.25 16.92 -18.03
C ALA A 22 19.43 18.44 -18.16
N ARG A 23 19.52 18.94 -19.40
CA ARG A 23 19.73 20.38 -19.66
C ARG A 23 18.41 21.09 -20.01
N PRO A 24 18.04 22.18 -19.31
CA PRO A 24 16.82 22.94 -19.58
C PRO A 24 16.61 23.30 -21.05
N VAL A 25 17.67 23.81 -21.71
CA VAL A 25 17.62 24.29 -23.11
C VAL A 25 17.26 23.16 -24.09
N GLU A 26 17.74 21.94 -23.86
CA GLU A 26 17.45 20.80 -24.73
C GLU A 26 15.97 20.39 -24.63
N LEU A 27 15.44 20.37 -23.40
CA LEU A 27 14.04 20.06 -23.12
C LEU A 27 13.10 21.13 -23.69
N GLU A 28 13.39 22.41 -23.47
CA GLU A 28 12.60 23.53 -23.99
C GLU A 28 12.58 23.57 -25.52
N THR A 29 13.73 23.31 -26.16
CA THR A 29 13.83 23.23 -27.63
C THR A 29 12.99 22.08 -28.17
N ALA A 30 13.09 20.90 -27.57
CA ALA A 30 12.31 19.75 -27.99
C ALA A 30 10.80 19.97 -27.80
N LEU A 31 10.37 20.53 -26.67
CA LEU A 31 8.98 20.91 -26.43
C LEU A 31 8.48 21.90 -27.49
N ALA A 32 9.25 22.93 -27.82
CA ALA A 32 8.90 23.90 -28.86
C ALA A 32 8.75 23.23 -30.24
N ASP A 33 9.53 22.19 -30.54
CA ASP A 33 9.43 21.46 -31.80
C ASP A 33 8.13 20.66 -31.90
N PHE A 34 7.72 19.99 -30.81
CA PHE A 34 6.43 19.31 -30.74
C PHE A 34 5.25 20.29 -30.74
N ALA A 35 5.35 21.43 -30.03
CA ALA A 35 4.30 22.43 -29.96
C ALA A 35 3.95 23.04 -31.35
N ARG A 36 4.92 23.09 -32.28
CA ARG A 36 4.69 23.55 -33.66
C ARG A 36 3.85 22.58 -34.50
N LEU A 37 3.71 21.32 -34.07
CA LEU A 37 2.83 20.34 -34.71
C LEU A 37 1.42 20.48 -34.11
N THR A 38 0.71 21.50 -34.57
CA THR A 38 -0.64 21.89 -34.14
C THR A 38 -1.52 22.22 -35.34
N ASP A 39 -2.82 21.93 -35.27
CA ASP A 39 -3.81 22.21 -36.33
C ASP A 39 -4.35 23.67 -36.33
N GLY A 40 -3.82 24.53 -35.44
CA GLY A 40 -4.04 25.98 -35.43
C GLY A 40 -4.51 26.56 -34.09
N GLY A 41 -4.53 27.90 -33.99
CA GLY A 41 -4.94 28.66 -32.81
C GLY A 41 -3.78 29.15 -31.92
N ASP A 42 -4.11 29.96 -30.91
CA ASP A 42 -3.17 30.38 -29.85
C ASP A 42 -3.09 29.25 -28.81
N GLY A 43 -2.36 28.18 -29.12
CA GLY A 43 -2.22 26.97 -28.30
C GLY A 43 -1.80 25.74 -29.10
N VAL A 44 -1.77 24.57 -28.44
CA VAL A 44 -1.53 23.28 -29.10
C VAL A 44 -2.86 22.57 -29.28
N THR A 45 -3.22 22.30 -30.54
CA THR A 45 -4.38 21.49 -30.91
C THR A 45 -3.87 20.29 -31.70
N ARG A 46 -3.88 19.10 -31.11
CA ARG A 46 -3.38 17.88 -31.74
C ARG A 46 -4.23 16.68 -31.34
N LEU A 47 -5.37 16.51 -32.00
CA LEU A 47 -6.32 15.46 -31.66
C LEU A 47 -5.84 14.06 -32.05
N ALA A 48 -6.32 13.07 -31.31
CA ALA A 48 -6.05 11.64 -31.52
C ALA A 48 -6.32 11.17 -32.95
N HIS A 49 -5.41 10.34 -33.47
CA HIS A 49 -5.49 9.71 -34.81
C HIS A 49 -5.74 10.71 -35.94
N THR A 50 -5.06 11.86 -35.87
CA THR A 50 -4.98 12.85 -36.96
C THR A 50 -3.62 12.76 -37.66
N PRO A 51 -3.51 13.26 -38.91
CA PRO A 51 -2.20 13.41 -39.56
C PRO A 51 -1.20 14.22 -38.72
N THR A 52 -1.67 15.18 -37.92
CA THR A 52 -0.82 16.01 -37.06
C THR A 52 -0.28 15.24 -35.86
N GLU A 53 -1.09 14.42 -35.19
CA GLU A 53 -0.62 13.48 -34.16
C GLU A 53 0.39 12.47 -34.73
N ARG A 54 0.13 11.91 -35.92
CA ARG A 54 1.07 10.98 -36.57
C ARG A 54 2.40 11.63 -36.93
N ARG A 55 2.43 12.90 -37.32
CA ARG A 55 3.68 13.65 -37.52
C ARG A 55 4.47 13.80 -36.22
N ALA A 56 3.80 14.00 -35.08
CA ALA A 56 4.46 14.07 -33.78
C ALA A 56 5.09 12.71 -33.40
N HIS A 57 4.37 11.61 -33.55
CA HIS A 57 4.92 10.27 -33.33
C HIS A 57 6.09 9.95 -34.28
N SER A 58 6.00 10.38 -35.54
CA SER A 58 7.09 10.22 -36.52
C SER A 58 8.33 11.02 -36.09
N LEU A 59 8.16 12.25 -35.62
CA LEU A 59 9.25 13.06 -35.08
C LEU A 59 9.94 12.39 -33.89
N PHE A 60 9.17 11.82 -32.96
CA PHE A 60 9.70 11.04 -31.84
C PHE A 60 10.50 9.82 -32.33
N ALA A 61 9.93 9.02 -33.24
CA ALA A 61 10.59 7.84 -33.79
C ALA A 61 11.90 8.19 -34.51
N ASP A 62 11.90 9.27 -35.30
CA ASP A 62 13.06 9.69 -36.09
C ASP A 62 14.19 10.21 -35.19
N ARG A 63 13.87 10.92 -34.10
CA ARG A 63 14.87 11.32 -33.09
C ARG A 63 15.49 10.10 -32.40
N MET A 64 14.67 9.14 -31.98
CA MET A 64 15.15 7.91 -31.35
C MET A 64 16.03 7.09 -32.31
N ARG A 65 15.64 6.95 -33.59
CA ARG A 65 16.47 6.31 -34.62
C ARG A 65 17.77 7.08 -34.89
N GLY A 66 17.73 8.40 -34.84
CA GLY A 66 18.92 9.26 -34.96
C GLY A 66 19.94 9.02 -33.84
N LEU A 67 19.50 8.56 -32.67
CA LEU A 67 20.36 8.11 -31.56
C LEU A 67 20.81 6.64 -31.69
N GLY A 68 20.37 5.93 -32.72
CA GLY A 68 20.69 4.52 -32.96
C GLY A 68 19.72 3.52 -32.34
N LEU A 69 18.60 3.96 -31.75
CA LEU A 69 17.61 3.05 -31.15
C LEU A 69 16.73 2.39 -32.22
N ARG A 70 16.21 1.20 -31.91
CA ARG A 70 15.22 0.52 -32.74
C ARG A 70 13.83 1.05 -32.41
N ALA A 71 13.18 1.73 -33.36
CA ALA A 71 11.85 2.32 -33.16
C ALA A 71 10.79 1.77 -34.13
N TRP A 72 9.60 1.45 -33.60
CA TRP A 72 8.44 0.95 -34.34
C TRP A 72 7.13 1.55 -33.81
N THR A 73 6.07 1.45 -34.61
CA THR A 73 4.71 1.84 -34.21
C THR A 73 3.84 0.59 -34.20
N ASP A 74 3.05 0.40 -33.15
CA ASP A 74 2.15 -0.76 -33.03
C ASP A 74 0.84 -0.57 -33.83
N ALA A 75 -0.05 -1.58 -33.77
CA ALA A 75 -1.30 -1.59 -34.52
C ALA A 75 -2.27 -0.46 -34.12
N VAL A 76 -2.14 0.09 -32.92
CA VAL A 76 -3.02 1.14 -32.39
C VAL A 76 -2.40 2.54 -32.39
N GLY A 77 -1.15 2.65 -32.82
CA GLY A 77 -0.48 3.94 -33.03
C GLY A 77 0.47 4.35 -31.92
N ASN A 78 0.68 3.54 -30.87
CA ASN A 78 1.75 3.81 -29.91
C ASN A 78 3.08 3.65 -30.62
N THR A 79 4.02 4.55 -30.34
CA THR A 79 5.38 4.50 -30.91
C THR A 79 6.37 4.14 -29.82
N ILE A 80 7.10 3.06 -30.03
CA ILE A 80 8.05 2.50 -29.06
C ILE A 80 9.45 2.56 -29.66
N ALA A 81 10.43 3.01 -28.88
CA ALA A 81 11.84 2.90 -29.16
C ALA A 81 12.54 2.06 -28.09
N GLU A 82 13.46 1.20 -28.49
CA GLU A 82 14.23 0.34 -27.58
C GLU A 82 15.73 0.60 -27.74
N LEU A 83 16.39 0.78 -26.60
CA LEU A 83 17.84 0.79 -26.45
C LEU A 83 18.29 -0.53 -25.84
N ASP A 84 19.15 -1.25 -26.55
CA ASP A 84 19.63 -2.56 -26.12
C ASP A 84 20.45 -2.50 -24.81
N PRO A 85 20.43 -3.58 -24.01
CA PRO A 85 21.30 -3.71 -22.84
C PRO A 85 22.78 -3.70 -23.26
N THR A 86 23.66 -3.27 -22.35
CA THR A 86 25.12 -3.27 -22.59
C THR A 86 25.66 -4.68 -22.86
N HIS A 87 25.05 -5.69 -22.25
CA HIS A 87 25.35 -7.10 -22.48
C HIS A 87 24.13 -7.83 -23.04
N PRO A 88 24.22 -8.43 -24.24
CA PRO A 88 23.09 -9.13 -24.85
C PRO A 88 22.62 -10.32 -24.02
N GLY A 89 21.31 -10.38 -23.75
CA GLY A 89 20.66 -11.49 -23.04
C GLY A 89 19.16 -11.23 -22.91
N PRO A 90 18.33 -12.28 -22.70
CA PRO A 90 16.91 -12.10 -22.45
C PRO A 90 16.72 -11.43 -21.09
N ALA A 91 16.23 -10.19 -21.09
CA ALA A 91 15.91 -9.45 -19.87
C ALA A 91 14.64 -8.60 -20.07
N PRO A 92 13.77 -8.48 -19.05
CA PRO A 92 12.58 -7.64 -19.12
C PRO A 92 12.97 -6.15 -19.14
N ALA A 93 12.25 -5.33 -19.90
CA ALA A 93 12.61 -3.93 -20.16
C ALA A 93 12.24 -2.98 -19.02
N VAL A 94 13.06 -1.94 -18.80
CA VAL A 94 12.67 -0.76 -17.99
C VAL A 94 12.11 0.29 -18.94
N GLY A 95 10.88 0.73 -18.68
CA GLY A 95 10.13 1.62 -19.55
C GLY A 95 9.97 3.04 -19.01
N THR A 96 9.89 4.00 -19.91
CA THR A 96 9.33 5.33 -19.64
C THR A 96 8.58 5.86 -20.86
N GLY A 97 7.62 6.75 -20.63
CA GLY A 97 6.86 7.38 -21.69
C GLY A 97 5.70 8.21 -21.17
N SER A 98 4.98 8.81 -22.10
CA SER A 98 3.69 9.49 -21.90
C SER A 98 3.03 9.67 -23.27
N HIS A 99 2.14 10.64 -23.46
CA HIS A 99 1.38 10.83 -24.69
C HIS A 99 1.79 12.06 -25.50
N LEU A 100 1.35 12.11 -26.75
CA LEU A 100 1.56 13.24 -27.65
C LEU A 100 0.26 13.88 -28.11
N ASP A 101 -0.93 13.29 -28.03
CA ASP A 101 -2.14 14.05 -28.36
C ASP A 101 -2.43 15.15 -27.33
N SER A 102 -3.23 16.14 -27.73
CA SER A 102 -3.62 17.29 -26.92
C SER A 102 -5.06 17.69 -27.21
N VAL A 103 -5.72 18.36 -26.26
CA VAL A 103 -7.05 18.94 -26.40
C VAL A 103 -7.07 20.15 -27.35
N PRO A 104 -8.24 20.61 -27.85
CA PRO A 104 -8.33 21.87 -28.56
C PRO A 104 -7.84 23.06 -27.72
N LEU A 105 -6.90 23.84 -28.25
CA LEU A 105 -6.27 24.97 -27.56
C LEU A 105 -5.62 24.58 -26.21
N GLY A 106 -5.05 23.37 -26.12
CA GLY A 106 -4.27 22.94 -24.97
C GLY A 106 -2.91 23.64 -24.88
N GLY A 107 -2.13 23.29 -23.85
CA GLY A 107 -0.77 23.77 -23.71
C GLY A 107 0.28 22.81 -24.28
N ALA A 108 1.55 23.20 -24.11
CA ALA A 108 2.68 22.52 -24.74
C ALA A 108 3.33 21.43 -23.87
N TYR A 109 2.89 21.25 -22.62
CA TYR A 109 3.63 20.48 -21.62
C TYR A 109 2.90 19.18 -21.24
N ASP A 110 1.58 19.22 -21.12
CA ASP A 110 0.72 18.07 -20.80
C ASP A 110 1.00 16.89 -21.74
N GLY A 111 1.35 15.72 -21.17
CA GLY A 111 1.89 14.53 -21.84
C GLY A 111 3.24 14.69 -22.54
N THR A 112 3.35 15.73 -23.36
CA THR A 112 4.48 15.99 -24.27
C THR A 112 5.79 16.14 -23.51
N TYR A 113 5.78 16.70 -22.30
CA TYR A 113 6.97 16.76 -21.45
C TYR A 113 7.51 15.36 -21.11
N GLY A 114 6.66 14.40 -20.77
CA GLY A 114 7.09 13.03 -20.48
C GLY A 114 7.78 12.37 -21.68
N VAL A 115 7.26 12.61 -22.89
CA VAL A 115 7.86 12.12 -24.14
C VAL A 115 9.19 12.83 -24.47
N VAL A 116 9.27 14.13 -24.22
CA VAL A 116 10.52 14.90 -24.36
C VAL A 116 11.57 14.48 -23.33
N ALA A 117 11.17 14.21 -22.09
CA ALA A 117 12.05 13.68 -21.07
C ALA A 117 12.57 12.29 -21.44
N ALA A 118 11.72 11.42 -22.00
CA ALA A 118 12.14 10.12 -22.54
C ALA A 118 13.20 10.26 -23.65
N LEU A 119 13.05 11.25 -24.55
CA LEU A 119 14.07 11.57 -25.56
C LEU A 119 15.40 12.01 -24.94
N GLU A 120 15.35 12.87 -23.91
CA GLU A 120 16.56 13.36 -23.25
C GLU A 120 17.25 12.26 -22.42
N VAL A 121 16.49 11.40 -21.75
CA VAL A 121 17.02 10.19 -21.08
C VAL A 121 17.73 9.29 -22.09
N ALA A 122 17.12 9.02 -23.25
CA ALA A 122 17.75 8.24 -24.31
C ALA A 122 19.04 8.91 -24.82
N ARG A 123 19.02 10.23 -25.05
CA ARG A 123 20.20 10.99 -25.48
C ARG A 123 21.31 10.92 -24.46
N LEU A 124 21.02 11.11 -23.17
CA LEU A 124 21.99 11.03 -22.08
C LEU A 124 22.57 9.62 -21.96
N ALA A 125 21.73 8.59 -22.08
CA ALA A 125 22.14 7.19 -22.04
C ALA A 125 23.12 6.83 -23.16
N VAL A 126 22.84 7.29 -24.38
CA VAL A 126 23.71 7.06 -25.54
C VAL A 126 24.98 7.90 -25.47
N THR A 127 24.87 9.20 -25.14
CA THR A 127 26.01 10.13 -25.15
C THR A 127 27.07 9.76 -24.09
N HIS A 128 26.63 9.25 -22.94
CA HIS A 128 27.51 8.88 -21.82
C HIS A 128 27.78 7.38 -21.72
N ASP A 129 27.31 6.59 -22.71
CA ASP A 129 27.43 5.13 -22.74
C ASP A 129 27.05 4.47 -21.40
N LEU A 130 25.89 4.85 -20.87
CA LEU A 130 25.48 4.41 -19.52
C LEU A 130 25.33 2.88 -19.48
N PRO A 131 25.84 2.20 -18.44
CA PRO A 131 25.66 0.76 -18.31
C PRO A 131 24.19 0.41 -18.10
N ARG A 132 23.72 -0.62 -18.81
CA ARG A 132 22.32 -1.10 -18.78
C ARG A 132 22.30 -2.61 -18.71
N ARG A 133 21.68 -3.16 -17.68
CA ARG A 133 21.46 -4.61 -17.50
C ARG A 133 20.29 -5.11 -18.34
N ARG A 134 19.29 -4.25 -18.56
CA ARG A 134 18.05 -4.53 -19.28
C ARG A 134 17.93 -3.63 -20.51
N PRO A 135 17.11 -4.01 -21.51
CA PRO A 135 16.70 -3.05 -22.53
C PRO A 135 15.93 -1.90 -21.89
N TRP A 136 16.14 -0.68 -22.38
CA TRP A 136 15.36 0.49 -21.99
C TRP A 136 14.37 0.81 -23.10
N ARG A 137 13.08 0.94 -22.76
CA ARG A 137 12.01 1.24 -23.71
C ARG A 137 11.44 2.63 -23.46
N PHE A 138 11.25 3.36 -24.55
CA PHE A 138 10.70 4.70 -24.56
C PHE A 138 9.42 4.70 -25.37
N VAL A 139 8.33 5.18 -24.79
CA VAL A 139 6.99 5.04 -25.38
C VAL A 139 6.34 6.41 -25.55
N ALA A 140 5.82 6.68 -26.74
CA ALA A 140 4.83 7.72 -26.98
C ALA A 140 3.48 7.03 -27.21
N PHE A 141 2.58 7.11 -26.24
CA PHE A 141 1.24 6.56 -26.33
C PHE A 141 0.37 7.42 -27.25
N ALA A 142 -0.58 6.77 -27.94
CA ALA A 142 -1.56 7.43 -28.79
C ALA A 142 -2.90 7.57 -28.07
N ALA A 143 -3.60 8.68 -28.35
CA ALA A 143 -4.97 8.92 -27.93
C ALA A 143 -5.21 8.82 -26.41
N GLU A 144 -4.41 9.54 -25.61
CA GLU A 144 -4.56 9.62 -24.16
C GLU A 144 -5.69 10.58 -23.77
N GLU A 145 -5.76 11.77 -24.35
CA GLU A 145 -6.59 12.87 -23.83
C GLU A 145 -8.09 12.56 -23.87
N GLY A 146 -8.48 11.72 -24.84
CA GLY A 146 -9.88 11.42 -25.13
C GLY A 146 -10.69 12.59 -25.66
N ALA A 147 -10.04 13.72 -25.99
CA ALA A 147 -10.68 14.94 -26.48
C ALA A 147 -11.58 14.73 -27.71
N ARG A 148 -11.22 13.77 -28.58
CA ARG A 148 -11.94 13.49 -29.82
C ARG A 148 -13.06 12.45 -29.66
N PHE A 149 -12.82 11.39 -28.89
CA PHE A 149 -13.70 10.20 -28.87
C PHE A 149 -14.39 9.96 -27.52
N GLY A 150 -14.18 10.83 -26.52
CA GLY A 150 -14.79 10.74 -25.19
C GLY A 150 -14.19 9.66 -24.26
N SER A 151 -13.37 8.75 -24.78
CA SER A 151 -12.57 7.78 -24.02
C SER A 151 -11.11 8.19 -24.00
N ALA A 152 -10.49 8.20 -22.82
CA ALA A 152 -9.08 8.52 -22.59
C ALA A 152 -8.16 7.28 -22.57
N CYS A 153 -6.84 7.47 -22.60
CA CYS A 153 -5.78 6.46 -22.50
C CYS A 153 -5.97 5.27 -23.46
N ASN A 154 -6.43 5.50 -24.70
CA ASN A 154 -6.87 4.39 -25.56
C ASN A 154 -5.70 3.50 -26.03
N GLY A 155 -4.57 4.12 -26.39
CA GLY A 155 -3.37 3.39 -26.77
C GLY A 155 -2.86 2.47 -25.66
N SER A 156 -2.79 2.97 -24.43
CA SER A 156 -2.37 2.18 -23.25
C SER A 156 -3.44 1.20 -22.76
N LYS A 157 -4.74 1.51 -22.91
CA LYS A 157 -5.85 0.55 -22.66
C LYS A 157 -5.74 -0.70 -23.53
N VAL A 158 -5.46 -0.54 -24.82
CA VAL A 158 -5.31 -1.70 -25.72
C VAL A 158 -4.07 -2.50 -25.35
N VAL A 159 -2.95 -1.82 -25.09
CA VAL A 159 -1.70 -2.44 -24.60
C VAL A 159 -1.94 -3.28 -23.34
N ALA A 160 -2.74 -2.75 -22.40
CA ALA A 160 -3.10 -3.41 -21.16
C ALA A 160 -4.22 -4.47 -21.28
N GLY A 161 -4.78 -4.65 -22.48
CA GLY A 161 -5.88 -5.57 -22.73
C GLY A 161 -7.22 -5.16 -22.12
N VAL A 162 -7.35 -3.89 -21.71
CA VAL A 162 -8.59 -3.29 -21.17
C VAL A 162 -9.58 -2.96 -22.29
N ALA A 163 -9.08 -2.62 -23.47
CA ALA A 163 -9.87 -2.39 -24.68
C ALA A 163 -9.45 -3.33 -25.81
N ASP A 164 -10.38 -3.60 -26.72
CA ASP A 164 -10.13 -4.41 -27.91
C ASP A 164 -10.62 -3.74 -29.20
N ALA A 165 -10.51 -4.45 -30.32
CA ALA A 165 -10.92 -3.95 -31.62
C ALA A 165 -12.41 -3.57 -31.67
N ALA A 166 -13.29 -4.27 -30.96
CA ALA A 166 -14.72 -3.97 -30.95
C ALA A 166 -15.02 -2.63 -30.26
N ASP A 167 -14.26 -2.30 -29.20
CA ASP A 167 -14.36 -0.99 -28.56
C ASP A 167 -13.95 0.15 -29.51
N LEU A 168 -12.86 -0.04 -30.27
CA LEU A 168 -12.38 0.95 -31.26
C LEU A 168 -13.40 1.22 -32.38
N HIS A 169 -14.20 0.21 -32.75
CA HIS A 169 -15.30 0.37 -33.71
C HIS A 169 -16.55 1.03 -33.10
N ARG A 170 -16.70 1.02 -31.77
CA ARG A 170 -17.85 1.58 -31.05
C ARG A 170 -17.67 3.06 -30.72
N TRP A 171 -16.48 3.46 -30.28
CA TRP A 171 -16.18 4.85 -29.95
C TRP A 171 -16.16 5.71 -31.20
N HIS A 172 -16.83 6.86 -31.15
CA HIS A 172 -16.97 7.78 -32.28
C HIS A 172 -16.83 9.23 -31.81
N ASP A 173 -16.38 10.09 -32.72
CA ASP A 173 -16.30 11.53 -32.49
C ASP A 173 -17.66 12.21 -32.73
N VAL A 174 -17.70 13.53 -32.53
CA VAL A 174 -18.92 14.34 -32.67
C VAL A 174 -19.52 14.33 -34.08
N ASP A 175 -18.70 14.00 -35.09
CA ASP A 175 -19.13 13.90 -36.49
C ASP A 175 -19.53 12.46 -36.88
N GLY A 176 -19.48 11.52 -35.92
CA GLY A 176 -19.83 10.12 -36.11
C GLY A 176 -18.72 9.27 -36.71
N THR A 177 -17.49 9.79 -36.84
CA THR A 177 -16.34 9.00 -37.29
C THR A 177 -15.89 8.08 -36.17
N THR A 178 -15.84 6.77 -36.41
CA THR A 178 -15.37 5.82 -35.40
C THR A 178 -13.86 5.94 -35.19
N MET A 179 -13.36 5.58 -34.01
CA MET A 179 -11.93 5.56 -33.72
C MET A 179 -11.19 4.62 -34.68
N ALA A 180 -11.76 3.44 -34.96
CA ALA A 180 -11.22 2.50 -35.94
C ALA A 180 -11.13 3.11 -37.37
N GLN A 181 -12.13 3.87 -37.79
CA GLN A 181 -12.06 4.58 -39.08
C GLN A 181 -10.95 5.64 -39.06
N ALA A 182 -10.88 6.48 -38.02
CA ALA A 182 -9.84 7.48 -37.89
C ALA A 182 -8.41 6.89 -37.88
N MET A 183 -8.23 5.74 -37.21
CA MET A 183 -6.98 4.98 -37.22
C MET A 183 -6.63 4.49 -38.63
N THR A 184 -7.60 3.94 -39.35
CA THR A 184 -7.42 3.46 -40.73
C THR A 184 -7.04 4.60 -41.67
N ASP A 185 -7.67 5.76 -41.54
CA ASP A 185 -7.42 6.95 -42.35
C ASP A 185 -5.98 7.48 -42.23
N VAL A 186 -5.32 7.21 -41.11
CA VAL A 186 -3.91 7.55 -40.86
C VAL A 186 -2.95 6.36 -41.00
N GLY A 187 -3.41 5.24 -41.57
CA GLY A 187 -2.59 4.08 -41.92
C GLY A 187 -2.33 3.09 -40.80
N LEU A 188 -3.10 3.10 -39.71
CA LEU A 188 -3.04 2.12 -38.63
C LEU A 188 -4.02 0.95 -38.88
N ALA A 189 -3.95 -0.09 -38.03
CA ALA A 189 -4.68 -1.35 -38.23
C ALA A 189 -5.52 -1.72 -36.98
N PRO A 190 -6.68 -1.08 -36.76
CA PRO A 190 -7.51 -1.28 -35.56
C PRO A 190 -7.93 -2.75 -35.35
N ASP A 191 -8.20 -3.50 -36.42
CA ASP A 191 -8.57 -4.92 -36.33
C ASP A 191 -7.43 -5.82 -35.81
N ARG A 192 -6.19 -5.31 -35.84
CA ARG A 192 -4.99 -5.97 -35.31
C ARG A 192 -4.60 -5.46 -33.93
N ALA A 193 -5.50 -4.77 -33.23
CA ALA A 193 -5.27 -4.23 -31.87
C ALA A 193 -4.73 -5.27 -30.87
N HIS A 194 -5.12 -6.54 -31.01
CA HIS A 194 -4.62 -7.63 -30.16
C HIS A 194 -3.09 -7.83 -30.23
N GLU A 195 -2.45 -7.43 -31.33
CA GLU A 195 -0.99 -7.52 -31.50
C GLU A 195 -0.22 -6.44 -30.73
N ALA A 196 -0.90 -5.36 -30.30
CA ALA A 196 -0.30 -4.29 -29.50
C ALA A 196 -0.18 -4.64 -28.00
N ARG A 197 -0.80 -5.74 -27.56
CA ARG A 197 -0.80 -6.15 -26.15
C ARG A 197 0.61 -6.41 -25.65
N TRP A 198 0.93 -5.90 -24.48
CA TRP A 198 2.21 -6.15 -23.83
C TRP A 198 2.19 -7.48 -23.07
N GLU A 199 3.28 -8.23 -23.19
CA GLU A 199 3.54 -9.43 -22.41
C GLU A 199 4.18 -9.02 -21.07
N PRO A 200 3.57 -9.30 -19.89
CA PRO A 200 4.08 -8.86 -18.58
C PRO A 200 5.53 -9.27 -18.29
N ASP A 201 5.94 -10.46 -18.73
CA ASP A 201 7.29 -11.01 -18.55
C ASP A 201 8.37 -10.30 -19.40
N ARG A 202 7.95 -9.43 -20.33
CA ARG A 202 8.85 -8.58 -21.13
C ARG A 202 9.10 -7.21 -20.51
N TRP A 203 8.47 -6.90 -19.38
CA TRP A 203 8.54 -5.59 -18.73
C TRP A 203 8.89 -5.74 -17.26
N HIS A 204 9.96 -5.07 -16.87
CA HIS A 204 10.42 -5.02 -15.49
C HIS A 204 9.63 -3.97 -14.72
N ALA A 205 9.60 -2.76 -15.26
CA ALA A 205 8.92 -1.62 -14.68
C ALA A 205 8.56 -0.59 -15.77
N PHE A 206 7.61 0.29 -15.49
CA PHE A 206 7.34 1.48 -16.28
C PHE A 206 7.26 2.73 -15.39
N VAL A 207 7.84 3.86 -15.81
CA VAL A 207 7.75 5.13 -15.09
C VAL A 207 7.28 6.25 -16.01
N GLU A 208 6.13 6.84 -15.68
CA GLU A 208 5.61 8.02 -16.36
C GLU A 208 6.10 9.30 -15.66
N LEU A 209 6.57 10.27 -16.43
CA LEU A 209 6.93 11.60 -15.92
C LEU A 209 6.00 12.62 -16.57
N HIS A 210 5.46 13.51 -15.75
CA HIS A 210 4.40 14.41 -16.18
C HIS A 210 4.46 15.74 -15.42
N ILE A 211 3.80 16.78 -15.95
CA ILE A 211 3.54 17.98 -15.16
C ILE A 211 2.42 17.72 -14.15
N GLU A 212 2.46 18.39 -13.00
CA GLU A 212 1.34 18.38 -12.08
C GLU A 212 0.14 19.13 -12.67
N GLN A 213 -1.03 18.48 -12.66
CA GLN A 213 -2.32 19.08 -13.05
C GLN A 213 -3.05 19.59 -11.79
N GLY A 214 -2.33 20.41 -11.02
CA GLY A 214 -2.71 20.93 -9.71
C GLY A 214 -1.61 21.82 -9.13
N PRO A 215 -1.89 22.62 -8.09
CA PRO A 215 -0.93 23.58 -7.55
C PRO A 215 -0.08 23.05 -6.38
N LEU A 216 -0.22 21.77 -5.98
CA LEU A 216 0.28 21.27 -4.71
C LEU A 216 1.80 21.32 -4.59
N LEU A 217 2.54 21.00 -5.65
CA LEU A 217 4.01 21.04 -5.60
C LEU A 217 4.52 22.48 -5.49
N GLU A 218 3.89 23.43 -6.19
CA GLU A 218 4.22 24.86 -6.03
C GLU A 218 3.89 25.35 -4.61
N ASP A 219 2.70 25.00 -4.09
CA ASP A 219 2.24 25.40 -2.75
C ASP A 219 3.13 24.85 -1.63
N LEU A 220 3.63 23.62 -1.79
CA LEU A 220 4.51 22.96 -0.82
C LEU A 220 6.00 23.30 -1.02
N GLY A 221 6.36 23.99 -2.12
CA GLY A 221 7.76 24.22 -2.48
C GLY A 221 8.53 22.93 -2.80
N ALA A 222 7.82 21.88 -3.23
CA ALA A 222 8.41 20.59 -3.63
C ALA A 222 8.79 20.60 -5.12
N THR A 223 9.83 19.88 -5.49
CA THR A 223 10.29 19.76 -6.90
C THR A 223 9.79 18.47 -7.54
N ILE A 224 9.63 17.41 -6.76
CA ILE A 224 9.22 16.09 -7.24
C ILE A 224 7.95 15.65 -6.51
N GLY A 225 6.90 15.36 -7.28
CA GLY A 225 5.75 14.61 -6.80
C GLY A 225 5.97 13.11 -7.01
N VAL A 226 6.04 12.34 -5.94
CA VAL A 226 6.00 10.88 -5.99
C VAL A 226 4.54 10.47 -6.01
N VAL A 227 4.02 10.10 -7.17
CA VAL A 227 2.60 9.75 -7.28
C VAL A 227 2.37 8.36 -6.70
N ASP A 228 1.56 8.24 -5.65
CA ASP A 228 1.21 6.95 -5.02
C ASP A 228 -0.15 6.41 -5.48
N ARG A 229 -1.01 7.31 -5.96
CA ARG A 229 -2.36 6.99 -6.39
C ARG A 229 -2.79 7.85 -7.57
N ILE A 230 -3.52 7.24 -8.48
CA ILE A 230 -4.20 7.90 -9.60
C ILE A 230 -5.70 7.80 -9.37
N SER A 231 -6.40 8.94 -9.38
CA SER A 231 -7.84 8.99 -9.11
C SER A 231 -8.64 8.23 -10.17
N GLY A 232 -9.70 7.55 -9.73
CA GLY A 232 -10.70 6.98 -10.62
C GLY A 232 -11.63 8.06 -11.18
N SER A 233 -12.42 7.70 -12.18
CA SER A 233 -13.47 8.57 -12.73
C SER A 233 -14.72 7.80 -13.10
N SER A 234 -15.89 8.37 -12.82
CA SER A 234 -17.18 7.89 -13.29
C SER A 234 -17.88 9.03 -14.03
N ARG A 235 -18.27 8.76 -15.28
CA ARG A 235 -18.87 9.76 -16.18
C ARG A 235 -20.29 9.35 -16.57
N ALA A 236 -21.19 10.31 -16.60
CA ALA A 236 -22.57 10.10 -17.03
C ALA A 236 -23.06 11.19 -17.99
N ALA A 237 -23.88 10.82 -18.97
CA ALA A 237 -24.68 11.74 -19.76
C ALA A 237 -26.06 11.86 -19.12
N VAL A 238 -26.59 13.08 -19.01
CA VAL A 238 -27.91 13.36 -18.43
C VAL A 238 -28.72 14.20 -19.40
N VAL A 239 -29.98 13.83 -19.60
CA VAL A 239 -30.97 14.55 -20.40
C VAL A 239 -32.16 14.91 -19.53
N LEU A 240 -32.52 16.19 -19.54
CA LEU A 240 -33.66 16.75 -18.84
C LEU A 240 -34.74 17.15 -19.84
N HIS A 241 -35.93 16.55 -19.73
CA HIS A 241 -37.06 16.76 -20.64
C HIS A 241 -38.13 17.62 -19.96
N GLY A 242 -38.24 18.86 -20.42
CA GLY A 242 -39.28 19.82 -20.06
C GLY A 242 -40.28 20.04 -21.19
N VAL A 243 -40.91 21.22 -21.21
CA VAL A 243 -41.90 21.59 -22.24
C VAL A 243 -41.56 22.94 -22.84
N ALA A 244 -41.18 22.92 -24.12
CA ALA A 244 -40.93 24.16 -24.87
C ALA A 244 -42.23 24.95 -25.06
N SER A 245 -42.23 26.23 -24.65
CA SER A 245 -43.39 27.13 -24.79
C SER A 245 -42.97 28.60 -24.75
N HIS A 246 -43.85 29.52 -25.14
CA HIS A 246 -43.53 30.95 -25.19
C HIS A 246 -43.31 31.55 -23.79
N THR A 247 -42.19 32.25 -23.60
CA THR A 247 -41.79 32.81 -22.29
C THR A 247 -42.72 33.92 -21.81
N GLY A 248 -43.36 34.68 -22.70
CA GLY A 248 -44.31 35.73 -22.30
C GLY A 248 -45.74 35.25 -22.07
N ALA A 249 -46.13 34.12 -22.68
CA ALA A 249 -47.52 33.66 -22.69
C ALA A 249 -47.79 32.55 -21.66
N THR A 250 -46.73 31.86 -21.22
CA THR A 250 -46.83 30.77 -20.25
C THR A 250 -46.63 31.31 -18.82
N PRO A 251 -47.65 31.28 -17.95
CA PRO A 251 -47.52 31.68 -16.55
C PRO A 251 -46.44 30.88 -15.83
N MET A 252 -45.72 31.52 -14.89
CA MET A 252 -44.59 30.90 -14.19
C MET A 252 -44.91 29.55 -13.52
N HIS A 253 -46.09 29.42 -12.91
CA HIS A 253 -46.51 28.21 -12.20
C HIS A 253 -46.89 27.03 -13.12
N LEU A 254 -46.98 27.24 -14.44
CA LEU A 254 -47.29 26.20 -15.43
C LEU A 254 -46.06 25.79 -16.25
N ARG A 255 -44.88 26.34 -15.94
CA ARG A 255 -43.67 26.05 -16.70
C ARG A 255 -43.07 24.75 -16.24
N VAL A 256 -42.64 23.95 -17.22
CA VAL A 256 -41.79 22.79 -17.03
C VAL A 256 -40.46 23.10 -17.71
N ASP A 257 -39.63 23.87 -17.01
CA ASP A 257 -38.42 24.49 -17.56
C ASP A 257 -37.20 23.60 -17.33
N ALA A 258 -36.69 22.99 -18.40
CA ALA A 258 -35.57 22.06 -18.33
C ALA A 258 -34.27 22.75 -17.87
N LEU A 259 -34.06 24.03 -18.20
CA LEU A 259 -32.85 24.77 -17.81
C LEU A 259 -32.88 25.15 -16.33
N ALA A 260 -34.04 25.52 -15.80
CA ALA A 260 -34.18 25.77 -14.38
C ALA A 260 -33.92 24.50 -13.54
N ALA A 261 -34.29 23.32 -14.05
CA ALA A 261 -33.95 22.04 -13.44
C ALA A 261 -32.44 21.74 -13.56
N ALA A 262 -31.85 21.94 -14.74
CA ALA A 262 -30.42 21.75 -14.98
C ALA A 262 -29.56 22.60 -14.03
N ALA A 263 -29.92 23.86 -13.83
CA ALA A 263 -29.23 24.75 -12.90
C ALA A 263 -29.25 24.23 -11.45
N ALA A 264 -30.36 23.62 -11.02
CA ALA A 264 -30.44 23.00 -9.70
C ALA A 264 -29.53 21.76 -9.60
N CYS A 265 -29.48 20.93 -10.65
CA CYS A 265 -28.58 19.77 -10.71
C CYS A 265 -27.10 20.19 -10.66
N VAL A 266 -26.71 21.26 -11.36
CA VAL A 266 -25.34 21.80 -11.31
C VAL A 266 -24.96 22.23 -9.89
N LEU A 267 -25.84 22.96 -9.20
CA LEU A 267 -25.58 23.37 -7.82
C LEU A 267 -25.55 22.19 -6.84
N ALA A 268 -26.37 21.16 -7.06
CA ALA A 268 -26.32 19.93 -6.28
C ALA A 268 -24.99 19.17 -6.50
N THR A 269 -24.48 19.17 -7.74
CA THR A 269 -23.17 18.60 -8.08
C THR A 269 -22.05 19.26 -7.28
N GLU A 270 -22.02 20.59 -7.29
CA GLU A 270 -21.03 21.38 -6.56
C GLU A 270 -21.12 21.13 -5.04
N ALA A 271 -22.34 21.00 -4.50
CA ALA A 271 -22.54 20.77 -3.08
C ALA A 271 -22.10 19.37 -2.60
N ALA A 272 -22.28 18.34 -3.44
CA ALA A 272 -22.04 16.95 -3.06
C ALA A 272 -20.56 16.55 -2.98
N ALA A 273 -19.66 17.31 -3.60
CA ALA A 273 -18.27 16.93 -3.81
C ALA A 273 -17.27 17.97 -3.25
N ASN A 274 -17.39 18.26 -1.93
CA ASN A 274 -16.60 19.27 -1.21
C ASN A 274 -15.81 18.72 0.00
N ASP A 275 -15.71 17.40 0.15
CA ASP A 275 -14.99 16.76 1.28
C ASP A 275 -13.47 16.63 1.06
N GLY A 276 -13.00 16.92 -0.17
CA GLY A 276 -11.58 16.85 -0.56
C GLY A 276 -11.17 15.49 -1.15
N GLU A 277 -11.96 14.44 -0.99
CA GLU A 277 -11.67 13.08 -1.46
C GLU A 277 -12.38 12.73 -2.77
N THR A 278 -13.58 13.29 -2.98
CA THR A 278 -14.33 13.15 -4.23
C THR A 278 -14.62 14.52 -4.84
N ARG A 279 -14.42 14.65 -6.14
CA ARG A 279 -14.68 15.86 -6.94
C ARG A 279 -15.74 15.55 -7.98
N ALA A 280 -16.68 16.46 -8.21
CA ALA A 280 -17.70 16.29 -9.24
C ALA A 280 -17.87 17.57 -10.05
N THR A 281 -18.09 17.45 -11.36
CA THR A 281 -18.20 18.62 -12.25
C THR A 281 -19.15 18.36 -13.40
N VAL A 282 -19.96 19.36 -13.74
CA VAL A 282 -20.72 19.41 -15.00
C VAL A 282 -19.92 20.22 -16.02
N GLY A 283 -19.18 19.54 -16.89
CA GLY A 283 -18.23 20.18 -17.81
C GLY A 283 -18.82 20.69 -19.13
N ARG A 284 -19.97 20.17 -19.56
CA ARG A 284 -20.64 20.53 -20.82
C ARG A 284 -22.15 20.56 -20.63
N MET A 285 -22.82 21.56 -21.21
CA MET A 285 -24.28 21.69 -21.20
C MET A 285 -24.79 22.26 -22.53
N GLU A 286 -25.87 21.69 -23.08
CA GLU A 286 -26.57 22.14 -24.27
C GLU A 286 -28.04 22.39 -23.95
N VAL A 287 -28.57 23.55 -24.35
CA VAL A 287 -29.93 24.00 -24.04
C VAL A 287 -30.76 24.10 -25.31
N LEU A 288 -31.84 23.34 -25.39
CA LEU A 288 -32.67 23.21 -26.59
C LEU A 288 -34.11 23.74 -26.33
N PRO A 289 -34.71 24.50 -27.27
CA PRO A 289 -34.18 24.89 -28.58
C PRO A 289 -33.19 26.08 -28.55
N GLY A 290 -32.88 26.65 -27.38
CA GLY A 290 -31.89 27.73 -27.26
C GLY A 290 -32.37 29.11 -27.75
N SER A 291 -33.68 29.41 -27.60
CA SER A 291 -34.28 30.69 -28.03
C SER A 291 -34.69 31.57 -26.85
N MET A 292 -34.41 32.88 -26.94
CA MET A 292 -34.73 33.87 -25.88
C MET A 292 -36.23 33.93 -25.53
N THR A 293 -37.11 33.66 -26.50
CA THR A 293 -38.56 33.75 -26.33
C THR A 293 -39.23 32.40 -26.05
N THR A 294 -38.44 31.34 -25.86
CA THR A 294 -38.92 29.97 -25.63
C THR A 294 -38.37 29.41 -24.33
N ILE A 295 -39.26 28.87 -23.49
CA ILE A 295 -38.88 28.10 -22.30
C ILE A 295 -38.10 26.87 -22.78
N PRO A 296 -36.92 26.57 -22.23
CA PRO A 296 -36.16 25.39 -22.62
C PRO A 296 -36.95 24.09 -22.41
N GLY A 297 -37.11 23.34 -23.49
CA GLY A 297 -37.82 22.07 -23.50
C GLY A 297 -36.90 20.88 -23.26
N GLU A 298 -35.60 21.03 -23.48
CA GLU A 298 -34.63 19.97 -23.25
C GLU A 298 -33.27 20.55 -22.86
N VAL A 299 -32.58 19.91 -21.92
CA VAL A 299 -31.17 20.21 -21.61
C VAL A 299 -30.38 18.92 -21.53
N ARG A 300 -29.23 18.89 -22.21
CA ARG A 300 -28.27 17.77 -22.17
C ARG A 300 -27.00 18.22 -21.48
N PHE A 301 -26.48 17.44 -20.54
CA PHE A 301 -25.20 17.73 -19.90
C PHE A 301 -24.43 16.48 -19.51
N THR A 302 -23.14 16.63 -19.24
CA THR A 302 -22.25 15.54 -18.80
C THR A 302 -21.76 15.77 -17.38
N LEU A 303 -21.78 14.73 -16.56
CA LEU A 303 -21.25 14.69 -15.20
C LEU A 303 -19.93 13.90 -15.18
N ASP A 304 -18.87 14.46 -14.57
CA ASP A 304 -17.60 13.77 -14.26
C ASP A 304 -17.43 13.73 -12.74
N VAL A 305 -17.36 12.54 -12.15
CA VAL A 305 -17.10 12.30 -10.72
C VAL A 305 -15.75 11.61 -10.58
N ARG A 306 -14.83 12.19 -9.84
CA ARG A 306 -13.49 11.65 -9.60
C ARG A 306 -13.27 11.39 -8.12
N GLY A 307 -12.62 10.27 -7.79
CA GLY A 307 -12.33 9.94 -6.41
C GLY A 307 -11.08 9.09 -6.27
N VAL A 308 -10.58 9.00 -5.04
CA VAL A 308 -9.45 8.13 -4.68
C VAL A 308 -9.88 6.78 -4.09
N ASP A 309 -11.17 6.65 -3.74
CA ASP A 309 -11.81 5.42 -3.32
C ASP A 309 -12.93 5.03 -4.30
N ALA A 310 -12.86 3.81 -4.83
CA ALA A 310 -13.79 3.34 -5.86
C ALA A 310 -15.24 3.28 -5.35
N ARG A 311 -15.42 2.98 -4.05
CA ARG A 311 -16.75 2.87 -3.45
C ARG A 311 -17.37 4.24 -3.20
N ALA A 312 -16.61 5.18 -2.66
CA ALA A 312 -17.03 6.56 -2.44
C ALA A 312 -17.34 7.25 -3.77
N GLN A 313 -16.49 7.09 -4.78
CA GLN A 313 -16.72 7.61 -6.13
C GLN A 313 -18.07 7.13 -6.70
N ARG A 314 -18.35 5.82 -6.64
CA ARG A 314 -19.63 5.25 -7.10
C ARG A 314 -20.80 5.72 -6.25
N ALA A 315 -20.64 5.79 -4.93
CA ALA A 315 -21.68 6.26 -4.03
C ALA A 315 -22.07 7.72 -4.30
N VAL A 316 -21.09 8.59 -4.62
CA VAL A 316 -21.35 9.99 -4.99
C VAL A 316 -22.07 10.08 -6.33
N LEU A 317 -21.69 9.27 -7.33
CA LEU A 317 -22.42 9.19 -8.60
C LEU A 317 -23.88 8.78 -8.37
N ASP A 318 -24.11 7.68 -7.66
CA ASP A 318 -25.45 7.16 -7.37
C ASP A 318 -26.29 8.19 -6.60
N HIS A 319 -25.68 8.87 -5.63
CA HIS A 319 -26.32 9.95 -4.89
C HIS A 319 -26.73 11.12 -5.79
N LEU A 320 -25.85 11.58 -6.67
CA LEU A 320 -26.13 12.68 -7.60
C LEU A 320 -27.23 12.32 -8.59
N LEU A 321 -27.21 11.11 -9.15
CA LEU A 321 -28.25 10.65 -10.08
C LEU A 321 -29.62 10.58 -9.38
N ALA A 322 -29.67 10.06 -8.15
CA ALA A 322 -30.89 10.04 -7.34
C ALA A 322 -31.38 11.47 -6.99
N GLU A 323 -30.46 12.39 -6.73
CA GLU A 323 -30.76 13.79 -6.44
C GLU A 323 -31.28 14.52 -7.67
N TYR A 324 -30.75 14.25 -8.87
CA TYR A 324 -31.27 14.80 -10.12
C TYR A 324 -32.70 14.34 -10.38
N GLU A 325 -33.00 13.06 -10.16
CA GLU A 325 -34.38 12.57 -10.27
C GLU A 325 -35.32 13.26 -9.26
N ARG A 326 -34.84 13.51 -8.03
CA ARG A 326 -35.61 14.23 -7.00
C ARG A 326 -35.91 15.67 -7.43
N LEU A 327 -34.89 16.40 -7.89
CA LEU A 327 -35.01 17.78 -8.40
C LEU A 327 -35.89 17.86 -9.65
N GLY A 328 -35.80 16.86 -10.54
CA GLY A 328 -36.68 16.72 -11.70
C GLY A 328 -38.15 16.59 -11.29
N ARG A 329 -38.46 15.70 -10.33
CA ARG A 329 -39.82 15.54 -9.78
C ARG A 329 -40.37 16.82 -9.17
N GLU A 330 -39.55 17.57 -8.42
CA GLU A 330 -39.97 18.85 -7.83
C GLU A 330 -40.32 19.91 -8.87
N ARG A 331 -39.71 19.83 -10.06
CA ARG A 331 -39.87 20.81 -11.15
C ARG A 331 -40.75 20.31 -12.30
N GLY A 332 -41.27 19.08 -12.19
CA GLY A 332 -42.07 18.43 -13.24
C GLY A 332 -41.28 18.05 -14.50
N VAL A 333 -39.95 18.01 -14.43
CA VAL A 333 -39.04 17.70 -15.55
C VAL A 333 -38.64 16.23 -15.46
N ALA A 334 -38.76 15.48 -16.56
CA ALA A 334 -38.29 14.10 -16.60
C ALA A 334 -36.77 14.05 -16.78
N VAL A 335 -36.11 13.09 -16.12
CA VAL A 335 -34.66 12.93 -16.13
C VAL A 335 -34.32 11.57 -16.70
N GLU A 336 -33.44 11.54 -17.70
CA GLU A 336 -32.84 10.33 -18.27
C GLU A 336 -31.32 10.44 -18.13
N TYR A 337 -30.64 9.32 -17.86
CA TYR A 337 -29.19 9.29 -17.79
C TYR A 337 -28.60 7.96 -18.24
N GLU A 338 -27.35 8.02 -18.67
CA GLU A 338 -26.53 6.87 -19.07
C GLU A 338 -25.14 7.02 -18.45
N VAL A 339 -24.63 5.97 -17.79
CA VAL A 339 -23.24 5.92 -17.31
C VAL A 339 -22.35 5.59 -18.50
N LEU A 340 -21.53 6.54 -18.92
CA LEU A 340 -20.68 6.46 -20.11
C LEU A 340 -19.40 5.66 -19.84
N ALA A 341 -18.80 5.86 -18.66
CA ALA A 341 -17.54 5.24 -18.28
C ALA A 341 -17.39 5.18 -16.76
N SER A 342 -16.73 4.15 -16.26
CA SER A 342 -16.29 4.05 -14.87
C SER A 342 -14.93 3.39 -14.81
N ALA A 343 -13.94 4.12 -14.30
CA ALA A 343 -12.60 3.64 -14.01
C ALA A 343 -12.34 3.74 -12.51
N ASP A 344 -11.82 2.65 -11.94
CA ASP A 344 -11.42 2.62 -10.55
C ASP A 344 -10.10 3.38 -10.33
N PRO A 345 -9.90 3.99 -9.14
CA PRO A 345 -8.61 4.52 -8.74
C PRO A 345 -7.54 3.44 -8.75
N VAL A 346 -6.29 3.82 -9.03
CA VAL A 346 -5.14 2.91 -9.06
C VAL A 346 -4.14 3.33 -8.00
N LEU A 347 -3.73 2.37 -7.17
CA LEU A 347 -2.55 2.51 -6.31
C LEU A 347 -1.31 2.07 -7.08
N LEU A 348 -0.30 2.93 -7.14
CA LEU A 348 0.96 2.62 -7.79
C LEU A 348 1.83 1.79 -6.83
N PRO A 349 2.44 0.67 -7.30
CA PRO A 349 3.23 -0.21 -6.45
C PRO A 349 4.39 0.50 -5.73
N ARG A 350 4.53 0.26 -4.43
CA ARG A 350 5.66 0.74 -3.61
C ARG A 350 7.02 0.37 -4.17
N ALA A 351 7.12 -0.80 -4.81
CA ALA A 351 8.33 -1.26 -5.50
C ALA A 351 8.87 -0.24 -6.52
N VAL A 352 8.02 0.61 -7.10
CA VAL A 352 8.46 1.68 -8.02
C VAL A 352 8.41 3.05 -7.36
N THR A 353 7.38 3.36 -6.54
CA THR A 353 7.29 4.68 -5.89
C THR A 353 8.40 4.92 -4.88
N ASP A 354 8.85 3.88 -4.16
CA ASP A 354 9.99 3.98 -3.23
C ASP A 354 11.29 4.21 -3.99
N VAL A 355 11.42 3.67 -5.22
CA VAL A 355 12.58 3.91 -6.09
C VAL A 355 12.59 5.34 -6.61
N VAL A 356 11.43 5.91 -6.96
CA VAL A 356 11.29 7.33 -7.30
C VAL A 356 11.68 8.20 -6.10
N ALA A 357 11.17 7.90 -4.90
CA ALA A 357 11.49 8.64 -3.68
C ALA A 357 12.99 8.56 -3.35
N ARG A 358 13.60 7.38 -3.51
CA ARG A 358 15.05 7.18 -3.36
C ARG A 358 15.83 7.98 -4.39
N ALA A 359 15.41 7.99 -5.65
CA ALA A 359 16.04 8.78 -6.71
C ALA A 359 16.03 10.28 -6.38
N ALA A 360 14.89 10.80 -5.93
CA ALA A 360 14.77 12.20 -5.52
C ALA A 360 15.66 12.52 -4.30
N ALA A 361 15.70 11.62 -3.31
CA ALA A 361 16.56 11.78 -2.13
C ALA A 361 18.06 11.77 -2.47
N GLU A 362 18.50 10.87 -3.35
CA GLU A 362 19.90 10.80 -3.81
C GLU A 362 20.31 12.06 -4.61
N LEU A 363 19.36 12.68 -5.30
CA LEU A 363 19.56 13.94 -6.04
C LEU A 363 19.33 15.19 -5.17
N ALA A 364 19.03 15.03 -3.88
CA ALA A 364 18.67 16.10 -2.96
C ALA A 364 17.53 17.01 -3.48
N LEU A 365 16.57 16.42 -4.20
CA LEU A 365 15.38 17.12 -4.69
C LEU A 365 14.26 17.04 -3.64
N PRO A 366 13.68 18.17 -3.21
CA PRO A 366 12.51 18.17 -2.35
C PRO A 366 11.37 17.37 -2.98
N ALA A 367 10.93 16.31 -2.30
CA ALA A 367 9.92 15.40 -2.80
C ALA A 367 8.76 15.26 -1.82
N VAL A 368 7.55 15.12 -2.36
CA VAL A 368 6.33 14.84 -1.59
C VAL A 368 5.56 13.70 -2.25
N THR A 369 5.00 12.81 -1.45
CA THR A 369 4.07 11.80 -1.95
C THR A 369 2.69 12.41 -2.16
N MET A 370 2.08 12.17 -3.31
CA MET A 370 0.82 12.81 -3.67
C MET A 370 -0.05 11.94 -4.57
N THR A 371 -1.34 12.27 -4.63
CA THR A 371 -2.31 11.64 -5.52
C THR A 371 -2.48 12.46 -6.79
N SER A 372 -2.49 11.81 -7.96
CA SER A 372 -2.96 12.42 -9.20
C SER A 372 -4.49 12.50 -9.23
N GLY A 373 -5.02 13.70 -9.49
CA GLY A 373 -6.44 13.91 -9.78
C GLY A 373 -6.85 13.57 -11.23
N ALA A 374 -5.87 13.35 -12.11
CA ALA A 374 -6.06 13.09 -13.53
C ALA A 374 -5.89 11.61 -13.87
N SER A 375 -6.48 11.19 -14.99
CA SER A 375 -6.15 9.89 -15.61
C SER A 375 -4.81 10.00 -16.33
N HIS A 376 -4.09 8.88 -16.42
CA HIS A 376 -2.80 8.80 -17.10
C HIS A 376 -2.59 7.42 -17.71
N ASP A 377 -1.66 7.31 -18.67
CA ASP A 377 -1.27 6.02 -19.24
C ASP A 377 -0.73 5.06 -18.16
N ALA A 378 -0.02 5.56 -17.16
CA ALA A 378 0.43 4.81 -15.99
C ALA A 378 -0.71 4.04 -15.29
N GLN A 379 -1.93 4.60 -15.29
CA GLN A 379 -3.11 3.92 -14.73
C GLN A 379 -3.40 2.61 -15.48
N MET A 380 -3.25 2.60 -16.80
CA MET A 380 -3.49 1.41 -17.64
C MET A 380 -2.30 0.45 -17.57
N ILE A 381 -1.07 0.97 -17.65
CA ILE A 381 0.15 0.15 -17.65
C ILE A 381 0.38 -0.56 -16.31
N SER A 382 -0.11 -0.01 -15.20
CA SER A 382 -0.09 -0.67 -13.89
C SER A 382 -0.74 -2.06 -13.85
N ARG A 383 -1.64 -2.35 -14.82
CA ARG A 383 -2.29 -3.65 -14.98
C ARG A 383 -1.40 -4.70 -15.65
N VAL A 384 -0.28 -4.28 -16.23
CA VAL A 384 0.65 -5.13 -17.01
C VAL A 384 1.96 -5.33 -16.26
N THR A 385 2.53 -4.26 -15.71
CA THR A 385 3.87 -4.27 -15.09
C THR A 385 3.93 -3.27 -13.93
N PRO A 386 4.80 -3.47 -12.93
CA PRO A 386 5.01 -2.49 -11.87
C PRO A 386 5.24 -1.08 -12.44
N THR A 387 4.42 -0.13 -12.02
CA THR A 387 4.38 1.21 -12.63
C THR A 387 4.56 2.29 -11.56
N GLY A 388 5.35 3.32 -11.87
CA GLY A 388 5.50 4.51 -11.04
C GLY A 388 5.20 5.76 -11.84
N MET A 389 4.99 6.87 -11.13
CA MET A 389 4.76 8.15 -11.77
C MET A 389 5.40 9.30 -11.00
N ILE A 390 5.95 10.25 -11.75
CA ILE A 390 6.68 11.42 -11.27
C ILE A 390 5.97 12.68 -11.74
N PHE A 391 5.69 13.62 -10.83
CA PHE A 391 5.25 14.97 -11.18
C PHE A 391 6.32 16.02 -10.97
N VAL A 392 6.26 17.07 -11.80
CA VAL A 392 6.98 18.33 -11.62
C VAL A 392 6.01 19.51 -11.53
N PRO A 393 6.36 20.62 -10.84
CA PRO A 393 5.46 21.75 -10.67
C PRO A 393 5.04 22.39 -12.00
N SER A 394 3.78 22.80 -12.11
CA SER A 394 3.23 23.62 -13.20
C SER A 394 2.71 24.94 -12.64
N ARG A 395 2.93 26.05 -13.34
CA ARG A 395 2.57 27.39 -12.88
C ARG A 395 1.07 27.53 -12.64
N GLY A 396 0.70 27.69 -11.38
CA GLY A 396 -0.70 27.75 -10.94
C GLY A 396 -1.46 26.45 -11.14
N GLY A 397 -0.76 25.33 -11.36
CA GLY A 397 -1.36 24.02 -11.62
C GLY A 397 -2.16 23.92 -12.92
N LEU A 398 -1.91 24.82 -13.87
CA LEU A 398 -2.65 24.86 -15.13
C LEU A 398 -2.26 23.70 -16.05
N SER A 399 -3.27 23.10 -16.68
CA SER A 399 -3.20 22.09 -17.74
C SER A 399 -4.43 22.25 -18.65
N HIS A 400 -4.36 21.75 -19.89
CA HIS A 400 -5.38 21.87 -20.94
C HIS A 400 -5.65 23.30 -21.38
N VAL A 401 -4.71 24.21 -21.16
CA VAL A 401 -4.83 25.62 -21.54
C VAL A 401 -3.53 26.17 -22.12
N PRO A 402 -3.57 27.17 -23.03
CA PRO A 402 -2.36 27.68 -23.67
C PRO A 402 -1.32 28.28 -22.72
N GLN A 403 -1.74 28.62 -21.49
CA GLN A 403 -0.90 29.24 -20.46
C GLN A 403 -0.07 28.25 -19.64
N GLU A 404 -0.21 26.94 -19.88
CA GLU A 404 0.65 25.90 -19.32
C GLU A 404 2.11 26.33 -19.38
N TRP A 405 2.79 26.24 -18.23
CA TRP A 405 4.18 26.58 -18.16
C TRP A 405 4.84 25.94 -16.95
N THR A 406 5.94 25.23 -17.20
CA THR A 406 6.84 24.72 -16.18
C THR A 406 8.23 25.24 -16.48
N SER A 407 8.96 25.68 -15.45
CA SER A 407 10.31 26.22 -15.62
C SER A 407 11.27 25.17 -16.17
N GLY A 408 12.19 25.55 -17.05
CA GLY A 408 13.22 24.65 -17.57
C GLY A 408 14.03 23.95 -16.48
N THR A 409 14.22 24.59 -15.32
CA THR A 409 14.87 23.99 -14.13
C THR A 409 14.05 22.83 -13.56
N HIS A 410 12.72 22.98 -13.41
CA HIS A 410 11.85 21.89 -12.97
C HIS A 410 11.78 20.77 -14.00
N LEU A 411 11.72 21.10 -15.30
CA LEU A 411 11.77 20.09 -16.37
C LEU A 411 13.06 19.27 -16.30
N ALA A 412 14.20 19.93 -16.10
CA ALA A 412 15.49 19.28 -15.97
C ALA A 412 15.58 18.41 -14.69
N ALA A 413 15.08 18.90 -13.56
CA ALA A 413 15.06 18.17 -12.30
C ALA A 413 14.22 16.88 -12.40
N GLY A 414 13.00 16.97 -12.96
CA GLY A 414 12.14 15.80 -13.18
C GLY A 414 12.75 14.79 -14.14
N THR A 415 13.34 15.25 -15.25
CA THR A 415 14.01 14.36 -16.22
C THR A 415 15.23 13.66 -15.59
N THR A 416 15.98 14.38 -14.75
CA THR A 416 17.13 13.81 -14.02
C THR A 416 16.67 12.80 -12.97
N ALA A 417 15.58 13.07 -12.26
CA ALA A 417 14.96 12.13 -11.32
C ALA A 417 14.45 10.87 -12.05
N LEU A 418 13.84 11.02 -13.22
CA LEU A 418 13.42 9.90 -14.07
C LEU A 418 14.62 9.05 -14.51
N LEU A 419 15.69 9.66 -15.02
CA LEU A 419 16.92 8.95 -15.39
C LEU A 419 17.47 8.14 -14.21
N ARG A 420 17.55 8.77 -13.03
CA ARG A 420 18.06 8.10 -11.83
C ARG A 420 17.14 6.97 -11.38
N THR A 421 15.83 7.15 -11.44
CA THR A 421 14.84 6.10 -11.16
C THR A 421 15.02 4.92 -12.10
N MET A 422 15.18 5.16 -13.41
CA MET A 422 15.41 4.09 -14.39
C MET A 422 16.73 3.33 -14.13
N GLN A 423 17.82 4.03 -13.78
CA GLN A 423 19.08 3.38 -13.42
C GLN A 423 18.94 2.50 -12.18
N LEU A 424 18.19 2.96 -11.18
CA LEU A 424 17.95 2.21 -9.95
C LEU A 424 17.12 0.95 -10.21
N LEU A 425 16.03 1.06 -10.99
CA LEU A 425 15.24 -0.09 -11.43
C LEU A 425 16.07 -1.06 -12.29
N ASP A 426 16.94 -0.55 -13.17
CA ASP A 426 17.85 -1.37 -13.96
C ASP A 426 18.90 -2.09 -13.12
N ALA A 427 19.30 -1.55 -11.96
CA ALA A 427 20.29 -2.17 -11.08
C ALA A 427 19.69 -3.29 -10.20
N GLU A 428 18.40 -3.24 -9.90
CA GLU A 428 17.70 -4.19 -9.02
C GLU A 428 17.62 -5.60 -9.64
N GLY A 429 17.37 -6.62 -8.80
CA GLY A 429 17.16 -8.01 -9.21
C GLY A 429 15.86 -8.21 -10.00
N ALA A 430 15.41 -9.45 -10.22
CA ALA A 430 14.04 -9.63 -10.71
C ALA A 430 13.09 -8.93 -9.72
N MET A 431 12.38 -7.90 -10.19
CA MET A 431 11.23 -7.39 -9.45
C MET A 431 10.17 -8.44 -9.67
N THR A 432 10.03 -9.32 -8.70
CA THR A 432 8.81 -10.10 -8.58
C THR A 432 7.65 -9.11 -8.54
N PRO A 433 6.55 -9.35 -9.27
CA PRO A 433 5.26 -8.78 -8.83
C PRO A 433 5.22 -9.06 -7.34
N ALA A 434 4.99 -8.02 -6.53
CA ALA A 434 5.17 -7.99 -5.08
C ALA A 434 5.15 -9.37 -4.42
N ASP A 435 6.09 -9.64 -3.49
CA ASP A 435 5.91 -10.77 -2.57
C ASP A 435 4.43 -10.71 -2.11
N GLY A 436 3.66 -11.74 -2.46
CA GLY A 436 2.23 -11.75 -2.25
C GLY A 436 1.29 -10.95 -3.18
N GLY A 437 0.09 -11.52 -3.34
CA GLY A 437 -0.97 -11.04 -4.25
C GLY A 437 -1.43 -12.09 -5.26
N GLU A 438 -0.60 -13.12 -5.52
CA GLU A 438 -1.00 -14.24 -6.39
C GLU A 438 -1.91 -15.22 -5.65
N PRO A 439 -3.05 -15.62 -6.26
CA PRO A 439 -3.85 -16.72 -5.75
C PRO A 439 -3.04 -18.02 -5.76
N LEU A 440 -2.90 -18.66 -4.59
CA LEU A 440 -2.39 -20.00 -4.49
C LEU A 440 -3.40 -20.95 -5.16
N ARG A 441 -2.93 -21.75 -6.12
CA ARG A 441 -3.76 -22.77 -6.77
C ARG A 441 -3.44 -24.18 -6.30
N HIS A 442 -2.18 -24.43 -5.97
CA HIS A 442 -1.68 -25.75 -5.62
C HIS A 442 -0.49 -25.67 -4.66
N LEU A 443 -0.48 -26.50 -3.62
CA LEU A 443 0.58 -26.59 -2.63
C LEU A 443 0.99 -28.06 -2.44
N PRO A 444 2.13 -28.49 -3.01
CA PRO A 444 2.55 -29.88 -2.94
C PRO A 444 3.31 -30.22 -1.65
N GLY A 445 3.26 -31.48 -1.23
CA GLY A 445 4.24 -32.08 -0.32
C GLY A 445 4.23 -31.52 1.09
N VAL A 446 3.05 -31.37 1.68
CA VAL A 446 2.90 -30.85 3.04
C VAL A 446 2.34 -31.90 3.99
N ARG A 447 2.77 -31.83 5.25
CA ARG A 447 2.22 -32.57 6.38
C ARG A 447 1.24 -31.67 7.12
N VAL A 448 -0.03 -32.03 7.08
CA VAL A 448 -1.08 -31.35 7.83
C VAL A 448 -0.98 -31.75 9.30
N LEU A 449 -1.23 -30.80 10.20
CA LEU A 449 -1.24 -31.01 11.65
C LEU A 449 -1.96 -32.30 12.07
N GLY A 450 -1.27 -33.14 12.86
CA GLY A 450 -1.82 -34.38 13.39
C GLY A 450 -1.95 -35.53 12.39
N SER A 451 -1.56 -35.33 11.13
CA SER A 451 -1.54 -36.39 10.11
C SER A 451 -0.10 -36.86 9.83
N PRO A 452 0.15 -38.18 9.78
CA PRO A 452 1.43 -38.73 9.32
C PRO A 452 1.55 -38.71 7.79
N GLU A 453 0.47 -38.42 7.06
CA GLU A 453 0.45 -38.46 5.60
C GLU A 453 0.99 -37.15 4.99
N VAL A 454 1.70 -37.30 3.87
CA VAL A 454 2.15 -36.18 3.04
C VAL A 454 1.15 -35.99 1.91
N VAL A 455 0.62 -34.78 1.77
CA VAL A 455 -0.46 -34.47 0.83
C VAL A 455 -0.13 -33.28 -0.06
N ASP A 456 -0.76 -33.23 -1.22
CA ASP A 456 -0.84 -32.08 -2.10
C ASP A 456 -2.23 -31.44 -1.92
N LEU A 457 -2.26 -30.12 -1.80
CA LEU A 457 -3.48 -29.34 -1.59
C LEU A 457 -3.82 -28.53 -2.84
N THR A 458 -5.09 -28.53 -3.24
CA THR A 458 -5.60 -27.66 -4.30
C THR A 458 -6.49 -26.57 -3.71
N VAL A 459 -6.23 -25.32 -4.07
CA VAL A 459 -6.99 -24.15 -3.62
C VAL A 459 -7.77 -23.55 -4.78
N ARG A 460 -9.04 -23.22 -4.54
CA ARG A 460 -9.92 -22.54 -5.51
C ARG A 460 -10.69 -21.46 -4.76
N ASP A 461 -10.76 -20.26 -5.34
CA ASP A 461 -11.52 -19.14 -4.79
C ASP A 461 -11.25 -18.87 -3.30
N GLY A 462 -9.98 -18.96 -2.89
CA GLY A 462 -9.56 -18.69 -1.51
C GLY A 462 -9.77 -19.83 -0.51
N VAL A 463 -10.33 -20.97 -0.93
CA VAL A 463 -10.66 -22.10 -0.04
C VAL A 463 -9.94 -23.38 -0.46
N LEU A 464 -9.70 -24.26 0.51
CA LEU A 464 -9.17 -25.61 0.25
C LEU A 464 -10.24 -26.44 -0.47
N ALA A 465 -9.97 -26.78 -1.72
CA ALA A 465 -10.91 -27.50 -2.57
C ALA A 465 -10.69 -29.02 -2.56
N ASP A 466 -9.43 -29.46 -2.49
CA ASP A 466 -9.08 -30.88 -2.56
C ASP A 466 -7.77 -31.21 -1.84
N VAL A 467 -7.68 -32.44 -1.35
CA VAL A 467 -6.52 -33.00 -0.63
C VAL A 467 -6.20 -34.36 -1.25
N THR A 468 -5.00 -34.52 -1.79
CA THR A 468 -4.59 -35.75 -2.46
C THR A 468 -3.25 -36.27 -1.92
N PRO A 469 -2.97 -37.57 -1.95
CA PRO A 469 -1.66 -38.09 -1.55
C PRO A 469 -0.52 -37.50 -2.39
N SER A 470 0.52 -37.01 -1.73
CA SER A 470 1.68 -36.42 -2.40
C SER A 470 2.66 -37.49 -2.88
N ARG A 471 3.42 -37.15 -3.93
CA ARG A 471 4.63 -37.91 -4.33
C ARG A 471 5.89 -37.43 -3.63
N VAL A 472 5.83 -36.35 -2.86
CA VAL A 472 6.98 -35.82 -2.12
C VAL A 472 7.34 -36.77 -0.97
N PRO A 473 8.61 -37.20 -0.84
CA PRO A 473 9.04 -38.06 0.25
C PRO A 473 8.82 -37.42 1.62
N HIS A 474 8.54 -38.23 2.63
CA HIS A 474 8.28 -37.75 4.00
C HIS A 474 9.44 -36.93 4.58
N GLU A 475 10.70 -37.25 4.26
CA GLU A 475 11.85 -36.48 4.77
C GLU A 475 11.98 -35.08 4.15
N ARG A 476 11.29 -34.83 3.03
CA ARG A 476 11.25 -33.53 2.34
C ARG A 476 9.92 -32.80 2.54
N ALA A 477 9.00 -33.38 3.31
CA ALA A 477 7.69 -32.81 3.51
C ALA A 477 7.78 -31.62 4.47
N ARG A 478 7.10 -30.53 4.09
CA ARG A 478 7.02 -29.31 4.89
C ARG A 478 5.85 -29.39 5.85
N VAL A 479 5.92 -28.68 6.97
CA VAL A 479 4.83 -28.65 7.94
C VAL A 479 3.85 -27.55 7.57
N LEU A 480 2.56 -27.87 7.54
CA LEU A 480 1.51 -26.89 7.30
C LEU A 480 0.77 -26.59 8.61
N LEU A 481 0.79 -25.32 9.00
CA LEU A 481 0.07 -24.79 10.14
C LEU A 481 -1.06 -23.88 9.64
N PRO A 482 -2.18 -23.73 10.38
CA PRO A 482 -2.99 -22.53 10.23
C PRO A 482 -2.10 -21.32 10.49
N ALA A 483 -2.27 -20.25 9.72
CA ALA A 483 -1.46 -19.06 9.89
C ALA A 483 -1.58 -18.49 11.30
N LEU A 484 -0.50 -17.89 11.78
CA LEU A 484 -0.37 -17.43 13.15
C LEU A 484 -1.21 -16.16 13.38
N VAL A 485 -1.61 -15.94 14.63
CA VAL A 485 -2.33 -14.75 15.09
C VAL A 485 -1.58 -14.15 16.27
N ASP A 486 -1.14 -12.90 16.14
CA ASP A 486 -0.45 -12.19 17.21
C ASP A 486 -1.39 -11.19 17.90
N LEU A 487 -1.61 -11.35 19.20
CA LEU A 487 -2.46 -10.45 19.97
C LEU A 487 -1.73 -9.18 20.43
N HIS A 488 -0.41 -9.10 20.25
CA HIS A 488 0.40 -8.02 20.83
C HIS A 488 1.52 -7.56 19.88
N THR A 489 1.25 -6.48 19.14
CA THR A 489 2.25 -5.83 18.27
C THR A 489 2.21 -4.32 18.35
N HIS A 490 3.35 -3.66 18.19
CA HIS A 490 3.47 -2.22 18.02
C HIS A 490 3.88 -1.88 16.59
N LEU A 491 2.91 -1.58 15.73
CA LEU A 491 3.18 -1.20 14.34
C LEU A 491 3.66 0.25 14.17
N ARG A 492 3.64 1.03 15.27
CA ARG A 492 4.11 2.42 15.43
C ARG A 492 3.43 3.48 14.56
N GLU A 493 2.85 3.13 13.43
CA GLU A 493 2.04 4.01 12.59
C GLU A 493 0.58 4.02 13.07
N PRO A 494 -0.05 5.21 13.22
CA PRO A 494 0.49 6.54 12.93
C PRO A 494 1.42 7.11 14.03
N GLY A 495 2.37 7.95 13.62
CA GLY A 495 3.19 8.83 14.47
C GLY A 495 4.58 8.32 14.84
N GLY A 496 4.88 7.05 14.59
CA GLY A 496 6.17 6.41 14.86
C GLY A 496 6.79 5.74 13.62
N GLU A 497 6.47 6.21 12.42
CA GLU A 497 6.80 5.62 11.11
C GLU A 497 8.30 5.40 10.90
N ALA A 498 9.14 6.20 11.55
CA ALA A 498 10.59 6.03 11.54
C ALA A 498 11.03 4.69 12.15
N ALA A 499 10.33 4.25 13.21
CA ALA A 499 10.59 2.99 13.89
C ALA A 499 9.92 1.80 13.18
N GLU A 500 8.67 1.96 12.74
CA GLU A 500 7.93 0.93 11.98
C GLU A 500 6.72 1.55 11.25
N THR A 501 6.34 1.00 10.10
CA THR A 501 5.06 1.31 9.44
C THR A 501 4.13 0.10 9.49
N ILE A 502 2.83 0.29 9.30
CA ILE A 502 1.87 -0.81 9.18
C ILE A 502 2.28 -1.75 8.03
N ALA A 503 2.77 -1.21 6.92
CA ALA A 503 3.24 -2.00 5.79
C ALA A 503 4.47 -2.87 6.14
N SER A 504 5.52 -2.30 6.73
CA SER A 504 6.72 -3.08 7.09
C SER A 504 6.45 -4.06 8.22
N GLY A 505 5.70 -3.67 9.25
CA GLY A 505 5.33 -4.54 10.36
C GLY A 505 4.44 -5.70 9.92
N THR A 506 3.48 -5.47 9.02
CA THR A 506 2.68 -6.59 8.47
C THR A 506 3.50 -7.48 7.54
N ARG A 507 4.46 -6.94 6.78
CA ARG A 507 5.39 -7.75 5.98
C ARG A 507 6.25 -8.64 6.87
N ALA A 508 6.77 -8.11 7.97
CA ALA A 508 7.45 -8.88 9.01
C ALA A 508 6.53 -9.96 9.61
N ALA A 509 5.25 -9.63 9.83
CA ALA A 509 4.26 -10.59 10.29
C ALA A 509 4.06 -11.72 9.27
N ALA A 510 3.88 -11.42 7.98
CA ALA A 510 3.74 -12.43 6.95
C ALA A 510 5.00 -13.31 6.83
N ALA A 511 6.20 -12.73 6.91
CA ALA A 511 7.45 -13.48 6.96
C ALA A 511 7.59 -14.37 8.21
N GLY A 512 6.98 -13.96 9.33
CA GLY A 512 6.85 -14.76 10.55
C GLY A 512 5.73 -15.81 10.52
N GLY A 513 4.94 -15.90 9.46
CA GLY A 513 3.82 -16.85 9.32
C GLY A 513 2.46 -16.33 9.81
N TYR A 514 2.35 -15.05 10.14
CA TYR A 514 1.12 -14.47 10.69
C TYR A 514 0.15 -14.03 9.60
N SER A 515 -1.14 -14.34 9.78
CA SER A 515 -2.23 -13.79 8.97
C SER A 515 -2.90 -12.60 9.62
N ASP A 516 -2.82 -12.47 10.94
CA ASP A 516 -3.54 -11.49 11.72
C ASP A 516 -2.65 -10.96 12.85
N VAL A 517 -2.59 -9.63 13.00
CA VAL A 517 -1.86 -8.96 14.07
C VAL A 517 -2.72 -7.90 14.74
N PHE A 518 -2.61 -7.79 16.06
CA PHE A 518 -3.28 -6.76 16.86
C PHE A 518 -2.33 -5.61 17.17
N ALA A 519 -2.68 -4.42 16.70
CA ALA A 519 -1.86 -3.22 16.86
C ALA A 519 -2.25 -2.48 18.15
N MET A 520 -1.31 -2.36 19.09
CA MET A 520 -1.52 -1.69 20.37
C MET A 520 -1.86 -0.21 20.22
N ALA A 521 -2.68 0.31 21.15
CA ALA A 521 -3.31 1.63 21.05
C ALA A 521 -2.34 2.82 21.19
N ASN A 522 -1.08 2.58 21.55
CA ASN A 522 -0.06 3.57 21.89
C ASN A 522 0.63 4.21 20.68
N THR A 523 -0.18 4.59 19.69
CA THR A 523 0.18 5.38 18.52
C THR A 523 0.00 6.88 18.77
N VAL A 524 0.38 7.72 17.80
CA VAL A 524 0.11 9.17 17.83
C VAL A 524 -0.63 9.57 16.54
N PRO A 525 -1.94 9.87 16.61
CA PRO A 525 -2.78 9.90 17.81
C PRO A 525 -3.03 8.50 18.41
N VAL A 526 -3.37 8.47 19.70
CA VAL A 526 -3.76 7.26 20.42
C VAL A 526 -5.05 6.70 19.82
N THR A 527 -5.20 5.38 19.78
CA THR A 527 -6.43 4.73 19.30
C THR A 527 -7.53 4.74 20.38
N ASP A 528 -7.96 5.92 20.80
CA ASP A 528 -8.91 6.15 21.91
C ASP A 528 -10.31 6.65 21.46
N THR A 529 -10.54 6.70 20.15
CA THR A 529 -11.81 7.07 19.52
C THR A 529 -12.15 6.17 18.34
N VAL A 530 -13.43 6.10 17.98
CA VAL A 530 -13.88 5.38 16.76
C VAL A 530 -13.23 5.94 15.50
N ALA A 531 -12.98 7.25 15.44
CA ALA A 531 -12.29 7.88 14.32
C ALA A 531 -10.84 7.39 14.19
N ALA A 532 -10.11 7.29 15.31
CA ALA A 532 -8.74 6.75 15.31
C ALA A 532 -8.71 5.26 14.90
N VAL A 533 -9.68 4.45 15.38
CA VAL A 533 -9.83 3.04 14.95
C VAL A 533 -10.04 2.94 13.45
N ARG A 534 -10.93 3.77 12.88
CA ARG A 534 -11.19 3.80 11.43
C ARG A 534 -9.95 4.23 10.66
N ARG A 535 -9.27 5.28 11.14
CA ARG A 535 -8.04 5.77 10.53
C ARG A 535 -6.96 4.69 10.44
N MET A 536 -6.74 3.92 11.51
CA MET A 536 -5.77 2.82 11.48
C MET A 536 -6.18 1.73 10.48
N ARG A 537 -7.47 1.42 10.38
CA ARG A 537 -7.98 0.47 9.38
C ARG A 537 -7.85 0.98 7.95
N GLU A 538 -8.01 2.28 7.73
CA GLU A 538 -7.78 2.90 6.41
C GLU A 538 -6.32 2.79 6.01
N ILE A 539 -5.38 3.06 6.93
CA ILE A 539 -3.95 2.86 6.67
C ILE A 539 -3.65 1.39 6.38
N ALA A 540 -4.33 0.48 7.09
CA ALA A 540 -4.20 -0.97 6.90
C ALA A 540 -5.07 -1.56 5.78
N ALA A 541 -5.79 -0.75 5.01
CA ALA A 541 -6.72 -1.25 3.99
C ALA A 541 -5.97 -1.79 2.76
N ASP A 542 -4.83 -1.20 2.42
CA ASP A 542 -4.08 -1.49 1.20
C ASP A 542 -2.58 -1.70 1.46
N GLY A 543 -1.98 -2.67 0.77
CA GLY A 543 -0.53 -2.93 0.84
C GLY A 543 -0.07 -3.59 2.16
N VAL A 544 -0.99 -4.18 2.92
CA VAL A 544 -0.69 -5.00 4.10
C VAL A 544 -0.57 -6.48 3.74
N TRP A 545 0.25 -7.17 4.52
CA TRP A 545 0.65 -8.56 4.26
C TRP A 545 0.02 -9.54 5.26
N ALA A 546 -0.54 -8.97 6.33
CA ALA A 546 -1.33 -9.60 7.37
C ALA A 546 -2.45 -8.61 7.75
N ARG A 547 -3.60 -9.12 8.18
CA ARG A 547 -4.74 -8.30 8.60
C ARG A 547 -4.42 -7.61 9.93
N VAL A 548 -4.67 -6.31 10.00
CA VAL A 548 -4.43 -5.50 11.20
C VAL A 548 -5.73 -5.29 11.97
N HIS A 549 -5.68 -5.60 13.26
CA HIS A 549 -6.80 -5.43 14.19
C HIS A 549 -6.44 -4.36 15.22
N PRO A 550 -7.01 -3.14 15.15
CA PRO A 550 -6.72 -2.11 16.13
C PRO A 550 -7.16 -2.52 17.55
N VAL A 551 -6.27 -2.34 18.52
CA VAL A 551 -6.60 -2.38 19.95
C VAL A 551 -7.08 -1.00 20.36
N GLY A 552 -8.21 -0.92 21.06
CA GLY A 552 -8.75 0.34 21.56
C GLY A 552 -8.16 0.71 22.92
N ALA A 553 -7.86 1.98 23.15
CA ALA A 553 -7.46 2.45 24.48
C ALA A 553 -8.59 2.30 25.51
N LEU A 554 -8.27 1.88 26.73
CA LEU A 554 -9.23 1.87 27.84
C LEU A 554 -9.56 3.29 28.29
N THR A 555 -8.53 4.14 28.36
CA THR A 555 -8.66 5.54 28.79
C THR A 555 -8.17 6.52 27.75
N HIS A 556 -8.72 7.73 27.81
CA HIS A 556 -8.33 8.80 26.90
C HIS A 556 -6.84 9.10 27.01
N ALA A 557 -6.16 9.15 25.86
CA ALA A 557 -4.72 9.34 25.77
C ALA A 557 -3.88 8.40 26.68
N LEU A 558 -4.42 7.23 27.06
CA LEU A 558 -3.77 6.28 27.98
C LEU A 558 -3.46 6.92 29.36
N ALA A 559 -4.27 7.88 29.81
CA ALA A 559 -4.00 8.65 31.01
C ALA A 559 -4.35 7.92 32.32
N GLY A 560 -5.20 6.89 32.27
CA GLY A 560 -5.69 6.21 33.47
C GLY A 560 -6.73 7.02 34.27
N GLU A 561 -7.23 8.14 33.72
CA GLU A 561 -8.09 9.09 34.45
C GLU A 561 -9.58 8.97 34.06
N ARG A 562 -9.87 8.69 32.79
CA ARG A 562 -11.23 8.66 32.26
C ARG A 562 -11.35 7.65 31.12
N LEU A 563 -12.37 6.80 31.21
CA LEU A 563 -12.66 5.82 30.16
C LEU A 563 -12.98 6.48 28.83
N THR A 564 -12.59 5.81 27.76
CA THR A 564 -13.06 6.07 26.39
C THR A 564 -14.49 5.55 26.21
N ASP A 565 -15.09 5.82 25.05
CA ASP A 565 -16.37 5.18 24.69
C ASP A 565 -16.14 3.73 24.22
N LEU A 566 -15.90 2.85 25.21
CA LEU A 566 -15.64 1.43 25.00
C LEU A 566 -16.77 0.73 24.23
N ALA A 567 -18.02 1.15 24.46
CA ALA A 567 -19.17 0.58 23.79
C ALA A 567 -19.23 0.98 22.32
N ALA A 568 -18.99 2.24 21.99
CA ALA A 568 -18.91 2.69 20.61
C ALA A 568 -17.74 2.06 19.85
N MET A 569 -16.57 1.91 20.48
CA MET A 569 -15.42 1.23 19.87
C MET A 569 -15.68 -0.26 19.67
N ALA A 570 -16.32 -0.94 20.62
CA ALA A 570 -16.73 -2.33 20.45
C ALA A 570 -17.74 -2.48 19.29
N ALA A 571 -18.70 -1.56 19.18
CA ALA A 571 -19.64 -1.52 18.06
C ALA A 571 -18.94 -1.22 16.72
N ALA A 572 -17.81 -0.49 16.74
CA ALA A 572 -16.94 -0.31 15.58
C ALA A 572 -16.07 -1.55 15.28
N GLY A 573 -16.22 -2.65 16.02
CA GLY A 573 -15.52 -3.91 15.79
C GLY A 573 -14.17 -4.02 16.51
N VAL A 574 -13.88 -3.18 17.50
CA VAL A 574 -12.73 -3.38 18.40
C VAL A 574 -13.04 -4.53 19.37
N ARG A 575 -12.12 -5.48 19.46
CA ARG A 575 -12.28 -6.66 20.33
C ARG A 575 -11.42 -6.59 21.58
N LEU A 576 -10.15 -6.19 21.44
CA LEU A 576 -9.18 -6.05 22.53
C LEU A 576 -9.09 -4.58 22.93
N PHE A 577 -9.03 -4.34 24.25
CA PHE A 577 -8.88 -3.00 24.82
C PHE A 577 -7.73 -2.98 25.81
N SER A 578 -6.81 -2.04 25.65
CA SER A 578 -5.59 -1.96 26.48
C SER A 578 -5.08 -0.52 26.55
N ASP A 579 -4.53 -0.15 27.71
CA ASP A 579 -3.74 1.08 27.88
C ASP A 579 -2.22 0.81 27.75
N ASP A 580 -1.86 -0.24 26.99
CA ASP A 580 -0.52 -0.80 26.90
C ASP A 580 0.63 0.24 26.82
N GLY A 581 1.68 -0.02 27.59
CA GLY A 581 2.71 0.94 27.98
C GLY A 581 2.40 1.66 29.30
N ARG A 582 1.16 1.55 29.81
CA ARG A 582 0.73 1.99 31.15
C ARG A 582 -0.29 1.02 31.74
N CYS A 583 -0.21 0.85 33.05
CA CYS A 583 -1.19 0.04 33.80
C CYS A 583 -2.41 0.90 34.17
N LEU A 584 -3.61 0.35 34.00
CA LEU A 584 -4.81 0.94 34.58
C LEU A 584 -4.83 0.64 36.09
N GLU A 585 -4.38 1.59 36.90
CA GLU A 585 -4.21 1.38 38.35
C GLU A 585 -5.46 1.57 39.19
N ASP A 586 -6.31 2.53 38.81
CA ASP A 586 -7.52 2.84 39.55
C ASP A 586 -8.50 1.66 39.46
N VAL A 587 -8.76 1.03 40.60
CA VAL A 587 -9.59 -0.17 40.70
C VAL A 587 -11.06 0.12 40.40
N ALA A 588 -11.55 1.32 40.72
CA ALA A 588 -12.92 1.71 40.41
C ALA A 588 -13.08 1.88 38.89
N LEU A 589 -12.13 2.56 38.26
CA LEU A 589 -12.12 2.76 36.81
C LEU A 589 -11.94 1.43 36.05
N LEU A 590 -11.07 0.55 36.54
CA LEU A 590 -10.90 -0.81 36.04
C LEU A 590 -12.20 -1.63 36.13
N ALA A 591 -12.88 -1.58 37.28
CA ALA A 591 -14.14 -2.30 37.47
C ALA A 591 -15.25 -1.76 36.54
N GLU A 592 -15.28 -0.46 36.30
CA GLU A 592 -16.20 0.17 35.34
C GLU A 592 -15.90 -0.27 33.90
N ALA A 593 -14.63 -0.27 33.49
CA ALA A 593 -14.20 -0.76 32.18
C ALA A 593 -14.58 -2.24 31.98
N MET A 594 -14.23 -3.10 32.95
CA MET A 594 -14.56 -4.53 32.92
C MET A 594 -16.08 -4.77 32.85
N THR A 595 -16.87 -4.03 33.62
CA THR A 595 -18.34 -4.14 33.58
C THR A 595 -18.89 -3.77 32.20
N THR A 596 -18.34 -2.73 31.57
CA THR A 596 -18.72 -2.32 30.22
C THR A 596 -18.36 -3.39 29.19
N LEU A 597 -17.12 -3.90 29.23
CA LEU A 597 -16.62 -4.90 28.29
C LEU A 597 -17.30 -6.27 28.43
N ALA A 598 -17.69 -6.65 29.66
CA ALA A 598 -18.49 -7.85 29.89
C ALA A 598 -19.83 -7.83 29.13
N ARG A 599 -20.44 -6.64 28.96
CA ARG A 599 -21.69 -6.45 28.24
C ARG A 599 -21.52 -6.39 26.72
N THR A 600 -20.40 -5.84 26.25
CA THR A 600 -20.13 -5.70 24.80
C THR A 600 -19.38 -6.89 24.22
N GLY A 601 -18.91 -7.80 25.08
CA GLY A 601 -18.11 -8.96 24.71
C GLY A 601 -16.63 -8.63 24.44
N GLY A 602 -16.16 -7.42 24.77
CA GLY A 602 -14.76 -7.06 24.64
C GLY A 602 -13.83 -7.79 25.63
N VAL A 603 -12.55 -7.81 25.32
CA VAL A 603 -11.49 -8.36 26.18
C VAL A 603 -10.63 -7.21 26.69
N LEU A 604 -10.47 -7.13 28.01
CA LEU A 604 -9.51 -6.19 28.62
C LEU A 604 -8.14 -6.85 28.62
N ALA A 605 -7.19 -6.30 27.86
CA ALA A 605 -5.79 -6.69 27.90
C ALA A 605 -5.04 -5.74 28.85
N GLN A 606 -4.31 -6.28 29.83
CA GLN A 606 -3.63 -5.50 30.86
C GLN A 606 -2.12 -5.65 30.75
N HIS A 607 -1.44 -4.51 30.61
CA HIS A 607 -0.02 -4.37 30.90
C HIS A 607 0.18 -4.34 32.42
N ALA A 608 0.45 -5.50 33.02
CA ALA A 608 0.49 -5.66 34.48
C ALA A 608 1.75 -5.05 35.10
N GLN A 609 1.72 -3.75 35.41
CA GLN A 609 2.82 -3.04 36.05
C GLN A 609 2.32 -2.07 37.12
N SER A 610 2.63 -2.33 38.40
CA SER A 610 2.39 -1.36 39.46
C SER A 610 3.46 -0.27 39.44
N THR A 611 3.08 0.98 39.16
CA THR A 611 3.95 2.16 39.21
C THR A 611 4.54 2.37 40.60
N ALA A 612 3.77 2.10 41.65
CA ALA A 612 4.21 2.23 43.03
C ALA A 612 5.32 1.23 43.41
N LEU A 613 5.31 0.04 42.83
CA LEU A 613 6.28 -1.04 43.12
C LEU A 613 7.43 -1.07 42.12
N ALA A 614 7.15 -0.93 40.83
CA ALA A 614 8.14 -0.92 39.76
C ALA A 614 8.92 0.39 39.72
N GLY A 615 8.27 1.52 40.02
CA GLY A 615 8.88 2.85 40.02
C GLY A 615 9.65 3.14 38.73
N SER A 616 10.95 3.42 38.88
CA SER A 616 11.86 3.67 37.74
C SER A 616 12.63 2.44 37.28
N GLY A 617 12.22 1.24 37.70
CA GLY A 617 12.85 -0.04 37.40
C GLY A 617 13.00 -0.29 35.89
N VAL A 618 14.18 -0.78 35.47
CA VAL A 618 14.51 -1.01 34.05
C VAL A 618 15.11 -2.38 33.75
N VAL A 619 15.47 -3.14 34.79
CA VAL A 619 16.00 -4.49 34.73
C VAL A 619 15.42 -5.31 35.88
N ASN A 620 15.55 -6.64 35.84
CA ASN A 620 15.12 -7.47 36.97
C ASN A 620 15.84 -7.05 38.26
N ASP A 621 15.08 -6.86 39.35
CA ASP A 621 15.61 -6.38 40.64
C ASP A 621 16.75 -7.25 41.17
N ALA A 622 16.67 -8.57 40.95
CA ALA A 622 17.68 -9.54 41.37
C ALA A 622 19.09 -9.26 40.79
N VAL A 623 19.18 -8.67 39.58
CA VAL A 623 20.47 -8.38 38.91
C VAL A 623 20.78 -6.89 38.81
N ALA A 624 19.89 -6.02 39.30
CA ALA A 624 19.98 -4.58 39.15
C ALA A 624 21.32 -3.99 39.66
N HIS A 625 21.81 -4.53 40.78
CA HIS A 625 23.08 -4.15 41.39
C HIS A 625 24.31 -4.50 40.54
N LEU A 626 24.21 -5.48 39.63
CA LEU A 626 25.33 -5.90 38.76
C LEU A 626 25.55 -4.92 37.60
N VAL A 627 24.54 -4.13 37.24
CA VAL A 627 24.54 -3.25 36.06
C VAL A 627 24.29 -1.78 36.42
N ASP A 628 24.30 -1.44 37.72
CA ASP A 628 24.05 -0.09 38.25
C ASP A 628 22.79 0.57 37.66
N ALA A 629 21.69 -0.20 37.64
CA ALA A 629 20.41 0.23 37.11
C ALA A 629 19.29 0.09 38.16
N PRO A 630 18.21 0.88 38.07
CA PRO A 630 17.04 0.66 38.91
C PRO A 630 16.42 -0.73 38.70
N GLY A 631 16.21 -1.45 39.79
CA GLY A 631 15.56 -2.75 39.78
C GLY A 631 14.05 -2.66 39.63
N TRP A 632 13.48 -3.61 38.91
CA TRP A 632 12.04 -3.80 38.80
C TRP A 632 11.65 -5.15 39.45
N PRO A 633 10.98 -5.13 40.62
CA PRO A 633 10.65 -6.34 41.36
C PRO A 633 9.48 -7.13 40.74
N LEU A 634 9.50 -8.46 40.91
CA LEU A 634 8.46 -9.40 40.45
C LEU A 634 7.07 -9.04 40.98
N VAL A 635 6.97 -8.67 42.27
CA VAL A 635 5.70 -8.30 42.91
C VAL A 635 5.00 -7.12 42.23
N GLY A 636 5.75 -6.28 41.49
CA GLY A 636 5.18 -5.19 40.71
C GLY A 636 4.26 -5.66 39.57
N GLU A 637 4.50 -6.85 39.02
CA GLU A 637 3.63 -7.52 38.05
C GLU A 637 2.55 -8.34 38.78
N GLU A 638 2.99 -9.23 39.68
CA GLU A 638 2.13 -10.23 40.33
C GLU A 638 0.97 -9.62 41.12
N ALA A 639 1.19 -8.48 41.80
CA ALA A 639 0.15 -7.80 42.56
C ALA A 639 -0.98 -7.27 41.66
N ILE A 640 -0.64 -6.78 40.46
CA ILE A 640 -1.63 -6.30 39.48
C ILE A 640 -2.42 -7.49 38.93
N ILE A 641 -1.74 -8.59 38.58
CA ILE A 641 -2.41 -9.82 38.11
C ILE A 641 -3.42 -10.30 39.15
N ALA A 642 -3.01 -10.41 40.43
CA ALA A 642 -3.90 -10.86 41.49
C ALA A 642 -5.12 -9.95 41.69
N ARG A 643 -4.89 -8.63 41.67
CA ARG A 643 -5.95 -7.62 41.77
C ARG A 643 -6.95 -7.76 40.62
N ASP A 644 -6.46 -7.83 39.39
CA ASP A 644 -7.30 -7.80 38.19
C ASP A 644 -8.09 -9.10 38.03
N VAL A 645 -7.50 -10.24 38.38
CA VAL A 645 -8.20 -11.53 38.46
C VAL A 645 -9.39 -11.45 39.41
N ALA A 646 -9.24 -10.78 40.56
CA ALA A 646 -10.33 -10.62 41.51
C ALA A 646 -11.46 -9.73 40.96
N VAL A 647 -11.12 -8.65 40.27
CA VAL A 647 -12.11 -7.75 39.63
C VAL A 647 -12.80 -8.43 38.44
N ALA A 648 -12.05 -9.16 37.61
CA ALA A 648 -12.60 -9.91 36.48
C ALA A 648 -13.59 -10.98 36.95
N ARG A 649 -13.29 -11.68 38.05
CA ARG A 649 -14.22 -12.62 38.69
C ARG A 649 -15.50 -11.93 39.17
N ALA A 650 -15.38 -10.75 39.78
CA ALA A 650 -16.52 -10.03 40.33
C ALA A 650 -17.43 -9.44 39.24
N THR A 651 -16.86 -9.00 38.12
CA THR A 651 -17.57 -8.35 37.01
C THR A 651 -18.03 -9.33 35.92
N GLY A 652 -17.43 -10.52 35.85
CA GLY A 652 -17.64 -11.49 34.78
C GLY A 652 -16.94 -11.15 33.46
N ALA A 653 -16.10 -10.11 33.46
CA ALA A 653 -15.35 -9.68 32.28
C ALA A 653 -14.28 -10.69 31.87
N HIS A 654 -13.91 -10.68 30.58
CA HIS A 654 -12.75 -11.42 30.09
C HIS A 654 -11.50 -10.55 30.26
N LEU A 655 -10.64 -10.92 31.20
CA LEU A 655 -9.31 -10.33 31.38
C LEU A 655 -8.26 -11.15 30.61
N HIS A 656 -7.40 -10.47 29.88
CA HIS A 656 -6.18 -11.01 29.29
C HIS A 656 -4.97 -10.30 29.90
N VAL A 657 -4.00 -11.04 30.42
CA VAL A 657 -2.77 -10.46 30.97
C VAL A 657 -1.65 -10.53 29.94
N CYS A 658 -1.13 -9.37 29.56
CA CYS A 658 -0.06 -9.24 28.58
C CYS A 658 1.27 -9.79 29.13
N HIS A 659 2.09 -10.34 28.22
CA HIS A 659 3.50 -10.72 28.39
C HIS A 659 3.92 -11.11 29.82
N VAL A 660 3.32 -12.15 30.40
CA VAL A 660 3.63 -12.61 31.78
C VAL A 660 5.11 -13.00 31.89
N SER A 661 5.82 -12.41 32.85
CA SER A 661 7.26 -12.63 33.04
C SER A 661 7.61 -13.48 34.27
N SER A 662 6.65 -13.69 35.18
CA SER A 662 6.84 -14.42 36.44
C SER A 662 6.14 -15.79 36.46
N GLY A 663 6.80 -16.81 37.03
CA GLY A 663 6.18 -18.12 37.22
C GLY A 663 4.97 -18.09 38.16
N PHE A 664 5.04 -17.26 39.20
CA PHE A 664 3.93 -17.07 40.14
C PHE A 664 2.77 -16.27 39.52
N GLY A 665 3.05 -15.27 38.66
CA GLY A 665 2.03 -14.59 37.84
C GLY A 665 1.18 -15.56 37.04
N ALA A 666 1.81 -16.52 36.36
CA ALA A 666 1.08 -17.58 35.65
C ALA A 666 0.22 -18.44 36.59
N ALA A 667 0.72 -18.77 37.79
CA ALA A 667 -0.04 -19.54 38.79
C ALA A 667 -1.28 -18.78 39.30
N ILE A 668 -1.20 -17.45 39.46
CA ILE A 668 -2.33 -16.60 39.85
C ILE A 668 -3.46 -16.70 38.82
N LEU A 669 -3.15 -16.72 37.51
CA LEU A 669 -4.15 -16.90 36.46
C LEU A 669 -4.87 -18.25 36.58
N GLY A 670 -4.12 -19.33 36.83
CA GLY A 670 -4.69 -20.66 37.07
C GLY A 670 -5.61 -20.68 38.29
N LEU A 671 -5.19 -20.06 39.39
CA LEU A 671 -6.01 -19.91 40.59
C LEU A 671 -7.31 -19.14 40.31
N GLY A 672 -7.22 -18.06 39.53
CA GLY A 672 -8.36 -17.28 39.07
C GLY A 672 -9.39 -18.13 38.33
N ARG A 673 -8.95 -18.89 37.32
CA ARG A 673 -9.83 -19.79 36.55
C ARG A 673 -10.46 -20.86 37.41
N ALA A 674 -9.71 -21.48 38.31
CA ALA A 674 -10.22 -22.48 39.24
C ALA A 674 -11.35 -21.93 40.13
N HIS A 675 -11.40 -20.61 40.32
CA HIS A 675 -12.44 -19.91 41.07
C HIS A 675 -13.42 -19.14 40.18
N GLY A 676 -13.55 -19.52 38.90
CA GLY A 676 -14.57 -19.01 37.98
C GLY A 676 -14.26 -17.67 37.33
N ALA A 677 -13.04 -17.13 37.48
CA ALA A 677 -12.63 -15.93 36.74
C ALA A 677 -12.40 -16.27 35.26
N ARG A 678 -12.91 -15.45 34.35
CA ARG A 678 -12.65 -15.59 32.91
C ARG A 678 -11.37 -14.84 32.56
N VAL A 679 -10.24 -15.52 32.76
CA VAL A 679 -8.90 -14.91 32.61
C VAL A 679 -8.08 -15.70 31.60
N THR A 680 -7.25 -15.01 30.81
CA THR A 680 -6.25 -15.57 29.90
C THR A 680 -4.92 -14.85 30.08
N GLY A 681 -3.81 -15.44 29.64
CA GLY A 681 -2.48 -14.82 29.68
C GLY A 681 -1.62 -15.23 28.49
N GLU A 682 -0.76 -14.31 28.08
CA GLU A 682 0.24 -14.52 27.03
C GLU A 682 1.66 -14.47 27.61
N VAL A 683 2.62 -15.02 26.87
CA VAL A 683 4.06 -14.90 27.15
C VAL A 683 4.80 -14.65 25.85
N THR A 684 5.87 -13.85 25.90
CA THR A 684 6.63 -13.51 24.69
C THR A 684 7.71 -14.54 24.39
N PRO A 685 8.16 -14.67 23.12
CA PRO A 685 9.26 -15.55 22.76
C PRO A 685 10.54 -15.28 23.55
N HIS A 686 10.88 -14.01 23.81
CA HIS A 686 12.10 -13.66 24.53
C HIS A 686 12.03 -14.06 26.02
N HIS A 687 10.87 -13.96 26.69
CA HIS A 687 10.71 -14.45 28.07
C HIS A 687 10.76 -15.98 28.19
N LEU A 688 10.52 -16.71 27.09
CA LEU A 688 10.60 -18.17 27.08
C LEU A 688 12.03 -18.71 27.03
N VAL A 689 13.01 -17.92 26.57
CA VAL A 689 14.36 -18.45 26.25
C VAL A 689 15.52 -17.59 26.73
N LEU A 690 15.29 -16.30 27.03
CA LEU A 690 16.31 -15.41 27.58
C LEU A 690 16.04 -15.13 29.05
N HIS A 691 17.11 -14.87 29.79
CA HIS A 691 17.06 -14.58 31.21
C HIS A 691 17.87 -13.32 31.58
N ASP A 692 17.69 -12.87 32.82
CA ASP A 692 18.31 -11.67 33.36
C ASP A 692 19.84 -11.65 33.23
N THR A 693 20.52 -12.78 33.33
CA THR A 693 21.98 -12.82 33.10
C THR A 693 22.37 -12.59 31.64
N ASP A 694 21.50 -12.89 30.66
CA ASP A 694 21.74 -12.53 29.26
C ASP A 694 21.65 -11.01 29.08
N ALA A 695 20.66 -10.39 29.74
CA ALA A 695 20.55 -8.93 29.80
C ALA A 695 21.80 -8.30 30.43
N VAL A 696 22.33 -8.86 31.53
CA VAL A 696 23.58 -8.39 32.14
C VAL A 696 24.76 -8.49 31.16
N ALA A 697 24.85 -9.58 30.39
CA ALA A 697 25.94 -9.81 29.45
C ALA A 697 25.86 -8.92 28.19
N ALA A 698 24.66 -8.74 27.62
CA ALA A 698 24.44 -7.99 26.39
C ALA A 698 24.22 -6.48 26.60
N GLY A 699 23.84 -6.08 27.82
CA GLY A 699 23.58 -4.70 28.17
C GLY A 699 22.21 -4.17 27.67
N PRO A 700 22.06 -2.84 27.59
CA PRO A 700 20.77 -2.17 27.35
C PRO A 700 20.07 -2.51 26.03
N ALA A 701 20.75 -3.19 25.10
CA ALA A 701 20.12 -3.72 23.89
C ALA A 701 18.97 -4.70 24.23
N LEU A 702 19.12 -5.51 25.28
CA LEU A 702 18.08 -6.44 25.76
C LEU A 702 17.10 -5.82 26.76
N LYS A 703 17.09 -4.48 26.88
CA LYS A 703 16.09 -3.78 27.72
C LYS A 703 14.69 -3.94 27.11
N VAL A 704 13.80 -4.57 27.88
CA VAL A 704 12.40 -4.86 27.53
C VAL A 704 11.52 -4.77 28.78
N ASN A 705 10.23 -4.54 28.60
CA ASN A 705 9.25 -4.34 29.67
C ASN A 705 8.07 -5.32 29.45
N PRO A 706 7.87 -6.37 30.27
CA PRO A 706 8.66 -6.73 31.45
C PRO A 706 10.10 -7.15 31.17
N PRO A 707 11.03 -7.02 32.14
CA PRO A 707 12.41 -7.39 31.95
C PRO A 707 12.52 -8.90 31.99
N LEU A 708 13.53 -9.39 31.29
CA LEU A 708 13.97 -10.78 31.41
C LEU A 708 14.21 -11.12 32.88
N ARG A 709 13.59 -12.20 33.35
CA ARG A 709 13.65 -12.69 34.73
C ARG A 709 14.67 -13.81 34.87
N SER A 710 14.66 -14.50 36.00
CA SER A 710 15.58 -15.61 36.25
C SER A 710 15.38 -16.76 35.24
N GLY A 711 16.39 -17.61 35.09
CA GLY A 711 16.27 -18.85 34.31
C GLY A 711 15.18 -19.80 34.85
N ASP A 712 14.91 -19.75 36.16
CA ASP A 712 13.83 -20.51 36.79
C ASP A 712 12.46 -19.98 36.37
N ASP A 713 12.27 -18.66 36.31
CA ASP A 713 11.04 -18.05 35.79
C ASP A 713 10.81 -18.41 34.32
N ALA A 714 11.83 -18.31 33.47
CA ALA A 714 11.74 -18.74 32.07
C ALA A 714 11.35 -20.23 31.97
N GLY A 715 11.91 -21.08 32.83
CA GLY A 715 11.52 -22.49 32.94
C GLY A 715 10.06 -22.71 33.36
N ASN A 716 9.59 -21.94 34.33
CA ASN A 716 8.21 -21.97 34.81
C ASN A 716 7.23 -21.47 33.74
N LEU A 717 7.59 -20.44 32.98
CA LEU A 717 6.78 -19.95 31.85
C LEU A 717 6.69 -21.00 30.73
N ARG A 718 7.80 -21.66 30.36
CA ARG A 718 7.79 -22.79 29.42
C ARG A 718 6.90 -23.94 29.92
N HIS A 719 6.91 -24.24 31.22
CA HIS A 719 6.02 -25.24 31.80
C HIS A 719 4.55 -24.80 31.77
N ALA A 720 4.27 -23.54 32.12
CA ALA A 720 2.94 -22.96 32.12
C ALA A 720 2.32 -22.95 30.72
N LEU A 721 3.09 -22.61 29.68
CA LEU A 721 2.63 -22.63 28.29
C LEU A 721 2.34 -24.07 27.80
N ARG A 722 3.24 -25.03 28.12
CA ARG A 722 3.05 -26.44 27.72
C ARG A 722 1.83 -27.08 28.37
N THR A 723 1.55 -26.73 29.62
CA THR A 723 0.41 -27.25 30.40
C THR A 723 -0.90 -26.50 30.15
N GLY A 724 -0.87 -25.39 29.41
CA GLY A 724 -2.05 -24.55 29.15
C GLY A 724 -2.45 -23.64 30.31
N LEU A 725 -1.57 -23.46 31.31
CA LEU A 725 -1.74 -22.45 32.36
C LEU A 725 -1.62 -21.03 31.77
N LEU A 726 -0.69 -20.85 30.82
CA LEU A 726 -0.67 -19.73 29.87
C LEU A 726 -1.27 -20.18 28.54
N ASP A 727 -2.05 -19.31 27.91
CA ASP A 727 -2.89 -19.68 26.76
C ASP A 727 -2.16 -19.58 25.42
N VAL A 728 -1.39 -18.51 25.26
CA VAL A 728 -0.89 -18.08 23.95
C VAL A 728 0.52 -17.53 24.03
N VAL A 729 1.16 -17.46 22.86
CA VAL A 729 2.35 -16.64 22.64
C VAL A 729 1.92 -15.41 21.86
N ALA A 730 2.31 -14.24 22.34
CA ALA A 730 2.18 -12.96 21.63
C ALA A 730 3.55 -12.29 21.65
N THR A 731 3.95 -11.67 20.54
CA THR A 731 5.39 -11.34 20.38
C THR A 731 5.82 -10.13 21.18
N ASP A 732 4.87 -9.23 21.48
CA ASP A 732 5.19 -7.86 21.89
C ASP A 732 6.21 -7.26 20.92
N HIS A 733 5.89 -7.33 19.62
CA HIS A 733 6.76 -6.79 18.59
C HIS A 733 6.90 -5.28 18.77
N ALA A 734 8.03 -4.85 19.33
CA ALA A 734 8.30 -3.49 19.76
C ALA A 734 9.52 -2.89 19.03
N PRO A 735 9.37 -2.52 17.75
CA PRO A 735 10.44 -1.96 16.94
C PRO A 735 10.80 -0.56 17.41
N HIS A 736 12.08 -0.22 17.29
CA HIS A 736 12.64 1.09 17.65
C HIS A 736 13.72 1.52 16.67
N GLU A 737 13.86 2.82 16.46
CA GLU A 737 15.02 3.34 15.74
C GLU A 737 16.33 2.92 16.42
N ALA A 738 17.36 2.72 15.58
CA ALA A 738 18.75 2.49 15.93
C ALA A 738 19.18 3.17 17.25
N GLU A 739 19.06 4.49 17.24
CA GLU A 739 19.57 5.38 18.30
C GLU A 739 18.82 5.21 19.62
N ARG A 740 17.53 4.86 19.58
CA ARG A 740 16.70 4.70 20.78
C ARG A 740 17.10 3.48 21.61
N LYS A 741 17.72 2.48 20.99
CA LYS A 741 18.27 1.30 21.67
C LYS A 741 19.71 1.48 22.14
N ARG A 742 20.36 2.59 21.77
CA ARG A 742 21.71 2.95 22.25
C ARG A 742 21.65 3.67 23.59
N GLY A 743 22.78 3.67 24.30
CA GLY A 743 22.95 4.38 25.58
C GLY A 743 22.97 3.45 26.79
N THR A 744 22.53 3.97 27.94
CA THR A 744 22.55 3.27 29.24
C THR A 744 21.22 2.57 29.52
N TRP A 745 21.18 1.71 30.54
CA TRP A 745 19.94 1.10 31.03
C TRP A 745 18.85 2.13 31.36
N ARG A 746 19.22 3.34 31.78
CA ARG A 746 18.26 4.40 32.11
C ARG A 746 17.66 5.07 30.87
N THR A 747 18.42 5.16 29.78
CA THR A 747 18.06 5.99 28.61
C THR A 747 17.59 5.16 27.41
N ALA A 748 18.06 3.92 27.26
CA ALA A 748 17.64 3.06 26.17
C ALA A 748 16.14 2.74 26.26
N ALA A 749 15.48 2.62 25.12
CA ALA A 749 14.07 2.26 25.02
C ALA A 749 13.85 0.78 25.39
N PHE A 750 12.72 0.52 26.05
CA PHE A 750 12.19 -0.83 26.23
C PHE A 750 11.59 -1.33 24.91
N GLY A 751 11.89 -2.56 24.53
CA GLY A 751 11.23 -3.21 23.39
C GLY A 751 12.19 -3.99 22.51
N LEU A 752 11.69 -5.08 21.95
CA LEU A 752 12.41 -6.03 21.11
C LEU A 752 11.51 -6.44 19.93
N THR A 753 12.08 -6.65 18.75
CA THR A 753 11.32 -7.25 17.63
C THR A 753 11.19 -8.76 17.83
N GLY A 754 10.07 -9.33 17.36
CA GLY A 754 9.74 -10.74 17.60
C GLY A 754 9.07 -11.51 16.45
N LEU A 755 8.18 -10.86 15.66
CA LEU A 755 7.39 -11.49 14.58
C LEU A 755 8.14 -12.54 13.76
N GLU A 756 9.25 -12.19 13.13
CA GLU A 756 9.98 -13.07 12.20
C GLU A 756 10.76 -14.21 12.89
N THR A 757 10.89 -14.18 14.23
CA THR A 757 11.68 -15.17 15.00
C THR A 757 10.82 -16.05 15.91
N ALA A 758 9.57 -15.65 16.14
CA ALA A 758 8.73 -16.24 17.17
C ALA A 758 8.45 -17.73 16.93
N LEU A 759 8.16 -18.12 15.68
CA LEU A 759 7.83 -19.51 15.35
C LEU A 759 8.95 -20.47 15.75
N ASP A 760 10.20 -20.15 15.41
CA ASP A 760 11.35 -21.02 15.68
C ASP A 760 11.57 -21.19 17.20
N VAL A 761 11.42 -20.09 17.96
CA VAL A 761 11.51 -20.11 19.42
C VAL A 761 10.39 -20.96 20.03
N VAL A 762 9.15 -20.82 19.54
CA VAL A 762 8.02 -21.61 20.06
C VAL A 762 8.16 -23.08 19.69
N ALA A 763 8.62 -23.40 18.48
CA ALA A 763 8.91 -24.77 18.07
C ALA A 763 9.95 -25.44 19.00
N GLU A 764 11.00 -24.71 19.41
CA GLU A 764 11.99 -25.19 20.37
C GLU A 764 11.34 -25.55 21.73
N VAL A 765 10.42 -24.73 22.24
CA VAL A 765 9.73 -25.00 23.52
C VAL A 765 8.89 -26.27 23.47
N PHE A 766 8.37 -26.62 22.30
CA PHE A 766 7.55 -27.82 22.06
C PHE A 766 8.34 -28.97 21.41
N THR A 767 9.66 -28.89 21.37
CA THR A 767 10.51 -29.99 20.92
C THR A 767 10.68 -31.02 22.04
N ASP A 768 10.41 -32.30 21.75
CA ASP A 768 10.74 -33.38 22.67
C ASP A 768 12.27 -33.54 22.76
N PRO A 769 12.87 -33.46 23.96
CA PRO A 769 14.32 -33.48 24.09
C PRO A 769 14.95 -34.86 23.80
N THR A 770 14.14 -35.92 23.72
CA THR A 770 14.59 -37.29 23.45
C THR A 770 14.53 -37.61 21.96
N SER A 771 13.40 -37.31 21.30
CA SER A 771 13.21 -37.60 19.87
C SER A 771 13.66 -36.47 18.95
N GLY A 772 13.70 -35.23 19.45
CA GLY A 772 13.94 -34.03 18.63
C GLY A 772 12.73 -33.62 17.78
N GLU A 773 11.58 -34.29 17.91
CA GLU A 773 10.36 -33.95 17.17
C GLU A 773 9.62 -32.78 17.83
N VAL A 774 9.08 -31.89 17.00
CA VAL A 774 8.26 -30.75 17.44
C VAL A 774 6.79 -31.15 17.52
N ASP A 775 6.14 -30.86 18.64
CA ASP A 775 4.67 -30.94 18.78
C ASP A 775 4.00 -29.74 18.08
N TRP A 776 3.91 -29.83 16.76
CA TRP A 776 3.27 -28.82 15.91
C TRP A 776 1.79 -28.54 16.26
N PRO A 777 0.96 -29.53 16.64
CA PRO A 777 -0.37 -29.26 17.19
C PRO A 777 -0.36 -28.33 18.41
N ALA A 778 0.60 -28.50 19.32
CA ALA A 778 0.74 -27.60 20.47
C ALA A 778 1.24 -26.21 20.06
N VAL A 779 2.17 -26.10 19.10
CA VAL A 779 2.58 -24.81 18.50
C VAL A 779 1.36 -24.09 17.92
N ALA A 780 0.61 -24.73 17.03
CA ALA A 780 -0.58 -24.13 16.40
C ALA A 780 -1.66 -23.75 17.41
N ARG A 781 -1.82 -24.52 18.50
CA ARG A 781 -2.75 -24.16 19.58
C ARG A 781 -2.41 -22.79 20.16
N VAL A 782 -1.15 -22.54 20.51
CA VAL A 782 -0.74 -21.34 21.25
C VAL A 782 -0.43 -20.14 20.35
N THR A 783 -0.13 -20.35 19.06
CA THR A 783 0.19 -19.27 18.10
C THR A 783 -0.92 -18.95 17.10
N SER A 784 -1.96 -19.79 16.99
CA SER A 784 -3.02 -19.61 15.99
C SER A 784 -4.42 -19.82 16.55
N VAL A 785 -4.74 -21.03 17.03
CA VAL A 785 -6.12 -21.42 17.36
C VAL A 785 -6.67 -20.73 18.61
N VAL A 786 -5.90 -20.66 19.69
CA VAL A 786 -6.30 -19.98 20.92
C VAL A 786 -6.23 -18.45 20.79
N PRO A 787 -5.18 -17.83 20.21
CA PRO A 787 -5.19 -16.38 20.01
C PRO A 787 -6.32 -15.92 19.09
N ALA A 788 -6.63 -16.63 18.00
CA ALA A 788 -7.80 -16.33 17.17
C ALA A 788 -9.12 -16.31 17.97
N ARG A 789 -9.29 -17.22 18.94
CA ARG A 789 -10.49 -17.24 19.80
C ARG A 789 -10.55 -16.06 20.76
N ILE A 790 -9.43 -15.67 21.37
CA ILE A 790 -9.36 -14.50 22.26
C ILE A 790 -9.65 -13.21 21.45
N GLY A 791 -9.00 -13.08 20.29
CA GLY A 791 -9.14 -11.99 19.34
C GLY A 791 -10.47 -11.93 18.58
N GLY A 792 -11.37 -12.91 18.77
CA GLY A 792 -12.69 -12.91 18.13
C GLY A 792 -12.69 -13.23 16.63
N LEU A 793 -11.67 -13.96 16.16
CA LEU A 793 -11.41 -14.31 14.76
C LEU A 793 -11.61 -15.79 14.44
N ALA A 794 -12.21 -16.57 15.35
CA ALA A 794 -12.33 -18.04 15.19
C ALA A 794 -13.18 -18.49 13.99
N ASP A 795 -13.90 -17.57 13.35
CA ASP A 795 -14.64 -17.75 12.10
C ASP A 795 -13.73 -17.73 10.86
N ARG A 796 -12.54 -17.12 10.94
CA ARG A 796 -11.65 -16.88 9.78
C ARG A 796 -10.17 -17.25 9.99
N ALA A 797 -9.67 -17.20 11.21
CA ALA A 797 -8.29 -17.51 11.59
C ALA A 797 -8.26 -18.69 12.59
N GLY A 798 -7.11 -19.37 12.69
CA GLY A 798 -6.98 -20.56 13.53
C GLY A 798 -7.90 -21.72 13.11
N ARG A 799 -8.32 -21.73 11.84
CA ARG A 799 -9.20 -22.74 11.24
C ARG A 799 -8.46 -24.05 10.99
N PRO A 800 -9.13 -25.21 11.04
CA PRO A 800 -8.50 -26.47 10.64
C PRO A 800 -8.15 -26.44 9.15
N VAL A 801 -7.11 -27.19 8.77
CA VAL A 801 -6.82 -27.43 7.35
C VAL A 801 -7.74 -28.55 6.86
N ALA A 802 -8.93 -28.18 6.38
CA ALA A 802 -9.94 -29.10 5.87
C ALA A 802 -10.63 -28.54 4.61
N VAL A 803 -11.14 -29.43 3.76
CA VAL A 803 -11.87 -29.02 2.55
C VAL A 803 -13.05 -28.11 2.93
N GLY A 804 -13.17 -26.97 2.24
CA GLY A 804 -14.15 -25.93 2.50
C GLY A 804 -13.71 -24.84 3.48
N GLU A 805 -12.57 -25.02 4.17
CA GLU A 805 -12.01 -23.98 5.04
C GLU A 805 -11.19 -22.96 4.25
N PRO A 806 -11.07 -21.71 4.74
CA PRO A 806 -10.20 -20.70 4.15
C PRO A 806 -8.75 -21.17 4.06
N ALA A 807 -8.10 -20.90 2.93
CA ALA A 807 -6.69 -21.19 2.73
C ALA A 807 -5.81 -20.13 3.41
N THR A 808 -5.80 -20.13 4.74
CA THR A 808 -5.05 -19.19 5.58
C THR A 808 -4.01 -19.95 6.41
N TRP A 809 -2.78 -20.05 5.88
CA TRP A 809 -1.77 -21.01 6.31
C TRP A 809 -0.37 -20.42 6.43
N ALA A 810 0.45 -21.05 7.27
CA ALA A 810 1.90 -20.92 7.29
C ALA A 810 2.54 -22.26 6.95
N VAL A 811 3.46 -22.27 5.99
CA VAL A 811 4.24 -23.44 5.60
C VAL A 811 5.63 -23.30 6.20
N VAL A 812 6.04 -24.31 6.96
CA VAL A 812 7.28 -24.32 7.72
C VAL A 812 8.20 -25.39 7.18
N GLY A 813 9.42 -24.98 6.85
CA GLY A 813 10.51 -25.83 6.38
C GLY A 813 11.69 -25.87 7.36
N PRO A 814 12.74 -26.62 7.01
CA PRO A 814 14.01 -26.55 7.74
C PRO A 814 14.61 -25.14 7.62
N GLY A 815 15.13 -24.63 8.72
CA GLY A 815 15.89 -23.40 8.76
C GLY A 815 17.38 -23.63 8.48
N ASP A 816 18.02 -22.61 7.92
CA ASP A 816 19.46 -22.53 7.72
C ASP A 816 19.99 -21.14 8.13
N GLY A 817 21.29 -21.09 8.43
CA GLY A 817 21.96 -19.85 8.82
C GLY A 817 21.64 -19.39 10.24
N VAL A 818 21.76 -18.08 10.45
CA VAL A 818 21.54 -17.43 11.74
C VAL A 818 20.68 -16.19 11.55
N VAL A 819 19.96 -15.78 12.59
CA VAL A 819 19.16 -14.55 12.56
C VAL A 819 20.07 -13.33 12.39
N GLN A 820 19.74 -12.47 11.42
CA GLN A 820 20.38 -11.19 11.18
C GLN A 820 19.33 -10.08 11.26
N GLY A 821 19.37 -9.27 12.31
CA GLY A 821 18.34 -8.24 12.53
C GLY A 821 18.18 -7.23 11.39
N HIS A 822 19.24 -6.96 10.63
CA HIS A 822 19.22 -6.01 9.51
C HIS A 822 18.69 -6.61 8.19
N GLU A 823 18.54 -7.93 8.12
CA GLU A 823 17.98 -8.64 6.96
C GLU A 823 16.47 -8.92 7.13
N GLN A 824 15.92 -8.59 8.29
CA GLN A 824 14.50 -8.74 8.61
C GLN A 824 13.65 -7.70 7.89
N HIS A 825 12.37 -8.02 7.66
CA HIS A 825 11.43 -7.11 7.01
C HIS A 825 10.94 -5.98 7.91
N THR A 826 10.96 -6.17 9.23
CA THR A 826 10.80 -5.07 10.19
C THR A 826 11.84 -3.98 9.93
N ARG A 827 11.46 -2.71 10.06
CA ARG A 827 12.42 -1.58 9.89
C ARG A 827 13.47 -1.55 10.99
N SER A 828 13.20 -2.20 12.13
CA SER A 828 14.09 -2.19 13.28
C SER A 828 14.93 -3.45 13.39
N ALA A 829 16.24 -3.26 13.56
CA ALA A 829 17.18 -4.34 13.79
C ALA A 829 17.29 -4.75 15.28
N ASN A 830 16.40 -4.28 16.18
CA ASN A 830 16.50 -4.51 17.64
C ASN A 830 16.02 -5.91 18.09
N THR A 831 16.32 -6.95 17.33
CA THR A 831 16.02 -8.34 17.68
C THR A 831 17.03 -8.86 18.71
N PRO A 832 16.59 -9.56 19.77
CA PRO A 832 17.49 -10.14 20.76
C PRO A 832 18.15 -11.43 20.27
N PHE A 833 17.73 -11.94 19.11
CA PHE A 833 18.16 -13.24 18.60
C PHE A 833 19.25 -13.16 17.54
N THR A 834 19.83 -11.98 17.28
CA THR A 834 20.94 -11.84 16.32
C THR A 834 22.04 -12.86 16.61
N GLY A 835 22.41 -13.65 15.59
CA GLY A 835 23.41 -14.72 15.69
C GLY A 835 22.88 -16.07 16.17
N ARG A 836 21.61 -16.17 16.59
CA ARG A 836 20.96 -17.46 16.91
C ARG A 836 20.76 -18.27 15.63
N ALA A 837 21.11 -19.55 15.66
CA ALA A 837 20.85 -20.48 14.56
C ALA A 837 19.34 -20.69 14.36
N VAL A 838 18.88 -20.61 13.10
CA VAL A 838 17.48 -20.82 12.73
C VAL A 838 17.25 -22.31 12.46
N ARG A 839 16.32 -22.96 13.17
CA ARG A 839 16.04 -24.40 12.98
C ARG A 839 14.82 -24.64 12.10
N HIS A 840 13.84 -23.76 12.19
CA HIS A 840 12.60 -23.78 11.42
C HIS A 840 12.36 -22.41 10.81
N ARG A 841 12.04 -22.38 9.51
CA ARG A 841 11.78 -21.15 8.76
C ARG A 841 10.39 -21.22 8.14
N VAL A 842 9.66 -20.11 8.16
CA VAL A 842 8.44 -19.96 7.36
C VAL A 842 8.86 -19.79 5.90
N GLU A 843 8.45 -20.71 5.04
CA GLU A 843 8.74 -20.66 3.59
C GLU A 843 7.62 -19.96 2.81
N LEU A 844 6.40 -20.01 3.33
CA LEU A 844 5.21 -19.50 2.65
C LEU A 844 4.15 -19.10 3.67
N THR A 845 3.57 -17.93 3.49
CA THR A 845 2.36 -17.50 4.21
C THR A 845 1.27 -17.21 3.20
N VAL A 846 0.06 -17.66 3.53
CA VAL A 846 -1.12 -17.57 2.68
C VAL A 846 -2.25 -17.02 3.52
N VAL A 847 -2.98 -16.04 3.00
CA VAL A 847 -4.13 -15.42 3.65
C VAL A 847 -5.29 -15.43 2.67
N ASP A 848 -6.38 -16.11 3.03
CA ASP A 848 -7.58 -16.26 2.20
C ASP A 848 -7.27 -16.78 0.77
N GLY A 849 -6.29 -17.69 0.69
CA GLY A 849 -5.78 -18.30 -0.54
C GLY A 849 -4.90 -17.41 -1.40
N VAL A 850 -4.58 -16.19 -0.95
CA VAL A 850 -3.59 -15.33 -1.58
C VAL A 850 -2.26 -15.54 -0.87
N VAL A 851 -1.20 -15.81 -1.64
CA VAL A 851 0.15 -15.83 -1.07
C VAL A 851 0.44 -14.43 -0.54
N THR A 852 0.91 -14.31 0.69
CA THR A 852 1.36 -13.01 1.25
C THR A 852 2.85 -12.99 1.50
N HIS A 853 3.51 -14.13 1.71
CA HIS A 853 4.97 -14.18 1.81
C HIS A 853 5.50 -15.47 1.17
N ARG A 854 6.66 -15.40 0.53
CA ARG A 854 7.42 -16.55 0.03
C ARG A 854 8.91 -16.28 0.28
N ALA A 855 9.57 -17.22 0.95
CA ALA A 855 11.00 -17.12 1.30
C ALA A 855 11.94 -17.42 0.13
#